data_AF-A0A9E2DR04-F1
#
_entry.id   AF-A0A9E2DR04-F1
#
_cell.length_a   1.000
_cell.length_b   1.000
_cell.length_c   1.000
_cell.angle_alpha   90.00
_cell.angle_beta   90.00
_cell.angle_gamma   90.00
#
_symmetry.space_group_name_H-M   'P 1'
#
loop_
_entity.id
_entity.type
_entity.pdbx_description
1 polymer ?
#
loop_
_entity_poly.entity_id
_entity_poly.type
_entity_poly.pdbx_seq_one_letter_code
_entity_poly.pdbx_strand_id
1 'polypeptide(L)'
;MAHRDQQLRDQRMGEVLALIGERFGSDAERVACFVRSFFADVIAVDLEGQSAENLYGAAASMWQWVKQRKDDRPKIRVYNPDLEQNGWQSTHTAIEIVGKDMPFLVDSVVAALNRLNLPVLLLVHPIIHIVRDEAGQIDTILEKGAAVEGMQAESVLHVEITQQPDGPRHGEIEERLLEVLANVQASVEHWPQMIAELDQQIAELKASPPPVEEEDFAEGLDFLQWLRDNHFTFLGHREYTFEQRDGQVFAEIVEDKNLGILREVTRESRARHKDPLPDHFAAYLERREMFIISKAWTRSDVHRSVYMDYIGVRRFNEKGDVVGERRFLGLLTSTAYSALPSQIPLLRRKVATVRERSGFTRGSHNAKALEHILDTFPRDELFQTDVDPLEAIAHGILHMEHRQRIRLFMRSDNYGQFVSCIVFVPRDSYTTNLRDRMQAILMEELNGDTVDVNTQLSDAPMARAHFIVHTPGGNADASDLKAIEKRLVEASRDWDDDFQDALVDELGEGQGMALFHRYAAAIPANYKETFSARLAVADIERMEKISTSGIAMNLYRRVDADEGTLNFKVYHEGNPVPLSSIIPMLEHMGLVVIEETPFEIRPTEGSTVWIHDFHVNLEFDWEVDVNAARQRFHETFARVWSGEVENDDFNDLVLAGLDWRQVVVLRAYAKYMTQANAPFSQAYVEATLAANPALARHLVELFVVRFDPDNRDDVEGRADTIRADINEELDQVVSLDQDRILRRYLNLIEATLRTNFFQPAEDGEPKSYVSFKFDSQMIDELPDPKPWREIFVYSARFEAVHLRGGPVARGGIRWSDRREDFR
;
A
#
# COMPACT_ATOMS: atom_id res chain seq x y z
N MET A 1 -0.52 -36.71 11.55
CA MET A 1 -0.63 -35.42 12.26
C MET A 1 -1.55 -35.59 13.45
N ALA A 2 -2.86 -35.80 13.27
CA ALA A 2 -3.82 -35.99 14.37
C ALA A 2 -3.39 -36.92 15.53
N HIS A 3 -2.73 -38.06 15.26
CA HIS A 3 -2.26 -38.97 16.33
C HIS A 3 -1.07 -38.40 17.14
N ARG A 4 -0.18 -37.65 16.50
CA ARG A 4 0.96 -36.99 17.14
C ARG A 4 0.49 -35.79 17.98
N ASP A 5 -0.50 -35.07 17.47
CA ASP A 5 -1.09 -33.90 18.14
C ASP A 5 -1.79 -34.32 19.44
N GLN A 6 -2.54 -35.42 19.40
CA GLN A 6 -3.16 -36.00 20.59
C GLN A 6 -2.13 -36.47 21.62
N GLN A 7 -1.05 -37.13 21.19
CA GLN A 7 0.01 -37.61 22.09
C GLN A 7 0.73 -36.46 22.80
N LEU A 8 1.05 -35.37 22.10
CA LEU A 8 1.70 -34.20 22.70
C LEU A 8 0.80 -33.58 23.79
N ARG A 9 -0.49 -33.44 23.49
CA ARG A 9 -1.47 -32.90 24.44
C ARG A 9 -1.60 -33.79 25.67
N ASP A 10 -1.78 -35.10 25.49
CA ASP A 10 -1.91 -36.05 26.59
C ASP A 10 -0.65 -36.07 27.47
N GLN A 11 0.53 -36.00 26.85
CA GLN A 11 1.81 -35.91 27.56
C GLN A 11 1.89 -34.63 28.41
N ARG A 12 1.68 -33.46 27.81
CA ARG A 12 1.75 -32.17 28.51
C ARG A 12 0.73 -32.07 29.64
N MET A 13 -0.49 -32.54 29.40
CA MET A 13 -1.53 -32.56 30.44
C MET A 13 -1.18 -33.52 31.58
N GLY A 14 -0.59 -34.69 31.28
CA GLY A 14 -0.09 -35.60 32.31
C GLY A 14 1.00 -34.97 33.19
N GLU A 15 1.95 -34.27 32.59
CA GLU A 15 3.02 -33.56 33.30
C GLU A 15 2.47 -32.43 34.18
N VAL A 16 1.55 -31.60 33.66
CA VAL A 16 0.89 -30.53 34.43
C VAL A 16 0.08 -31.10 35.61
N LEU A 17 -0.68 -32.18 35.40
CA LEU A 17 -1.47 -32.82 36.46
C LEU A 17 -0.60 -33.43 37.57
N ALA A 18 0.57 -33.96 37.23
CA ALA A 18 1.54 -34.44 38.22
C ALA A 18 2.04 -33.29 39.12
N LEU A 19 2.40 -32.15 38.51
CA LEU A 19 2.82 -30.94 39.26
C LEU A 19 1.72 -30.42 40.19
N ILE A 20 0.44 -30.49 39.77
CA ILE A 20 -0.71 -30.11 40.62
C ILE A 20 -0.81 -31.03 41.84
N GLY A 21 -0.70 -32.34 41.64
CA GLY A 21 -0.75 -33.33 42.72
C GLY A 21 0.35 -33.13 43.78
N GLU A 22 1.54 -32.70 43.35
CA GLU A 22 2.66 -32.43 44.26
C GLU A 22 2.51 -31.12 45.05
N ARG A 23 1.88 -30.09 44.47
CA ARG A 23 1.94 -28.70 44.99
C ARG A 23 0.67 -28.18 45.65
N PHE A 24 -0.52 -28.70 45.34
CA PHE A 24 -1.81 -28.15 45.79
C PHE A 24 -2.43 -28.81 47.04
N GLY A 25 -1.77 -29.78 47.68
CA GLY A 25 -2.22 -30.36 48.95
C GLY A 25 -3.67 -30.86 48.91
N SER A 26 -4.52 -30.39 49.83
CA SER A 26 -5.94 -30.78 49.91
C SER A 26 -6.81 -30.26 48.75
N ASP A 27 -6.37 -29.22 48.02
CA ASP A 27 -7.09 -28.66 46.86
C ASP A 27 -6.73 -29.36 45.53
N ALA A 28 -5.77 -30.29 45.55
CA ALA A 28 -5.19 -30.88 44.33
C ALA A 28 -6.22 -31.52 43.39
N GLU A 29 -7.24 -32.21 43.92
CA GLU A 29 -8.28 -32.84 43.11
C GLU A 29 -9.19 -31.82 42.43
N ARG A 30 -9.57 -30.75 43.14
CA ARG A 30 -10.36 -29.64 42.59
C ARG A 30 -9.60 -28.92 41.49
N VAL A 31 -8.33 -28.62 41.73
CA VAL A 31 -7.45 -27.95 40.75
C VAL A 31 -7.24 -28.85 39.53
N ALA A 32 -7.04 -30.15 39.71
CA ALA A 32 -6.94 -31.10 38.61
C ALA A 32 -8.22 -31.14 37.75
N CYS A 33 -9.40 -31.08 38.37
CA CYS A 33 -10.68 -30.97 37.66
C CYS A 33 -10.80 -29.68 36.84
N PHE A 34 -10.39 -28.55 37.44
CA PHE A 34 -10.30 -27.26 36.76
C PHE A 34 -9.36 -27.32 35.55
N VAL A 35 -8.13 -27.81 35.72
CA VAL A 35 -7.12 -27.84 34.66
C VAL A 35 -7.50 -28.74 33.49
N ARG A 36 -8.15 -29.89 33.76
CA ARG A 36 -8.71 -30.73 32.70
C ARG A 36 -9.76 -30.00 31.88
N SER A 37 -10.60 -29.20 32.54
CA SER A 37 -11.60 -28.36 31.86
C SER A 37 -10.94 -27.22 31.10
N PHE A 38 -9.94 -26.56 31.71
CA PHE A 38 -9.25 -25.41 31.15
C PHE A 38 -8.54 -25.73 29.83
N PHE A 39 -7.82 -26.84 29.76
CA PHE A 39 -7.15 -27.27 28.53
C PHE A 39 -7.97 -28.28 27.70
N ALA A 40 -9.29 -28.36 27.90
CA ALA A 40 -10.14 -29.35 27.23
C ALA A 40 -10.23 -29.15 25.70
N ASP A 41 -10.20 -27.91 25.24
CA ASP A 41 -10.41 -27.55 23.83
C ASP A 41 -9.18 -26.87 23.19
N VAL A 42 -8.04 -26.83 23.91
CA VAL A 42 -6.77 -26.28 23.40
C VAL A 42 -6.16 -27.24 22.37
N ILE A 43 -5.79 -26.71 21.21
CA ILE A 43 -5.19 -27.48 20.12
C ILE A 43 -3.69 -27.70 20.36
N ALA A 44 -3.13 -28.77 19.80
CA ALA A 44 -1.74 -29.15 20.07
C ALA A 44 -0.71 -28.08 19.66
N VAL A 45 -1.00 -27.32 18.59
CA VAL A 45 -0.15 -26.22 18.10
C VAL A 45 0.05 -25.14 19.16
N ASP A 46 -0.97 -24.84 19.97
CA ASP A 46 -0.91 -23.83 21.03
C ASP A 46 -0.06 -24.29 22.24
N LEU A 47 0.21 -25.60 22.33
CA LEU A 47 1.05 -26.21 23.36
C LEU A 47 2.49 -26.43 22.91
N GLU A 48 2.78 -26.28 21.61
CA GLU A 48 4.14 -26.44 21.09
C GLU A 48 5.07 -25.35 21.64
N GLY A 49 6.27 -25.75 22.06
CA GLY A 49 7.25 -24.83 22.67
C GLY A 49 6.98 -24.44 24.13
N GLN A 50 5.80 -24.75 24.68
CA GLN A 50 5.48 -24.51 26.09
C GLN A 50 6.00 -25.63 27.00
N SER A 51 6.66 -25.26 28.11
CA SER A 51 7.06 -26.21 29.15
C SER A 51 5.87 -26.57 30.06
N ALA A 52 5.90 -27.77 30.64
CA ALA A 52 4.88 -28.20 31.58
C ALA A 52 4.83 -27.28 32.81
N GLU A 53 5.96 -26.74 33.26
CA GLU A 53 6.04 -25.79 34.36
C GLU A 53 5.35 -24.45 34.03
N ASN A 54 5.49 -23.95 32.80
CA ASN A 54 4.85 -22.70 32.38
C ASN A 54 3.33 -22.88 32.25
N LEU A 55 2.89 -23.98 31.64
CA LEU A 55 1.46 -24.34 31.55
C LEU A 55 0.83 -24.56 32.93
N TYR A 56 1.55 -25.21 33.84
CA TYR A 56 1.17 -25.33 35.24
C TYR A 56 1.02 -23.95 35.89
N GLY A 57 1.99 -23.06 35.70
CA GLY A 57 1.97 -21.73 36.30
C GLY A 57 0.81 -20.87 35.80
N ALA A 58 0.53 -20.90 34.49
CA ALA A 58 -0.62 -20.22 33.89
C ALA A 58 -1.95 -20.75 34.46
N ALA A 59 -2.11 -22.08 34.50
CA ALA A 59 -3.32 -22.70 35.04
C ALA A 59 -3.50 -22.48 36.55
N ALA A 60 -2.40 -22.49 37.32
CA ALA A 60 -2.40 -22.17 38.74
C ALA A 60 -2.75 -20.69 39.00
N SER A 61 -2.20 -19.78 38.20
CA SER A 61 -2.55 -18.34 38.24
C SER A 61 -4.04 -18.14 37.98
N MET A 62 -4.58 -18.77 36.93
CA MET A 62 -6.01 -18.69 36.60
C MET A 62 -6.87 -19.32 37.70
N TRP A 63 -6.46 -20.45 38.27
CA TRP A 63 -7.16 -21.07 39.40
C TRP A 63 -7.30 -20.11 40.59
N GLN A 64 -6.22 -19.42 40.98
CA GLN A 64 -6.28 -18.42 42.06
C GLN A 64 -7.24 -17.28 41.73
N TRP A 65 -7.33 -16.89 40.46
CA TRP A 65 -8.25 -15.87 40.00
C TRP A 65 -9.71 -16.33 40.03
N VAL A 66 -10.00 -17.56 39.63
CA VAL A 66 -11.36 -18.15 39.58
C VAL A 66 -11.85 -18.55 40.98
N LYS A 67 -10.95 -18.81 41.94
CA LYS A 67 -11.25 -19.35 43.28
C LYS A 67 -12.30 -18.55 44.05
N GLN A 68 -12.33 -17.23 43.94
CA GLN A 68 -13.30 -16.38 44.63
C GLN A 68 -14.01 -15.39 43.70
N ARG A 69 -15.36 -15.43 43.71
CA ARG A 69 -16.27 -14.46 43.08
C ARG A 69 -17.52 -14.32 43.94
N LYS A 70 -17.81 -13.11 44.43
CA LYS A 70 -18.88 -12.84 45.42
C LYS A 70 -20.22 -12.42 44.81
N ASP A 71 -20.19 -11.83 43.62
CA ASP A 71 -21.38 -11.32 42.94
C ASP A 71 -21.36 -11.69 41.45
N ASP A 72 -22.43 -11.35 40.74
CA ASP A 72 -22.60 -11.67 39.33
C ASP A 72 -21.76 -10.81 38.37
N ARG A 73 -20.95 -9.86 38.88
CA ARG A 73 -20.11 -9.04 38.02
C ARG A 73 -18.94 -9.85 37.45
N PRO A 74 -18.58 -9.63 36.18
CA PRO A 74 -17.40 -10.25 35.61
C PRO A 74 -16.13 -9.71 36.29
N LYS A 75 -15.17 -10.60 36.53
CA LYS A 75 -13.81 -10.25 36.93
C LYS A 75 -12.94 -10.21 35.69
N ILE A 76 -12.23 -9.11 35.46
CA ILE A 76 -11.28 -8.98 34.36
C ILE A 76 -9.91 -8.59 34.95
N ARG A 77 -8.84 -9.11 34.37
CA ARG A 77 -7.49 -8.55 34.58
C ARG A 77 -6.70 -8.62 33.28
N VAL A 78 -5.88 -7.58 33.06
CA VAL A 78 -4.99 -7.45 31.89
C VAL A 78 -3.57 -7.23 32.41
N TYR A 79 -2.63 -8.10 32.04
CA TYR A 79 -1.27 -8.03 32.55
C TYR A 79 -0.26 -8.71 31.63
N ASN A 80 1.01 -8.34 31.76
CA ASN A 80 2.12 -9.03 31.14
C ASN A 80 2.66 -10.08 32.12
N PRO A 81 2.52 -11.38 31.83
CA PRO A 81 2.94 -12.42 32.76
C PRO A 81 4.46 -12.47 32.92
N ASP A 82 4.93 -12.38 34.17
CA ASP A 82 6.33 -12.56 34.54
C ASP A 82 6.52 -13.64 35.62
N LEU A 83 7.67 -14.31 35.55
CA LEU A 83 7.94 -15.48 36.38
C LEU A 83 8.00 -15.16 37.88
N GLU A 84 8.45 -13.96 38.27
CA GLU A 84 8.62 -13.58 39.68
C GLU A 84 7.28 -13.22 40.33
N GLN A 85 6.42 -12.48 39.63
CA GLN A 85 5.15 -12.00 40.16
C GLN A 85 3.99 -12.97 39.94
N ASN A 86 4.01 -13.73 38.84
CA ASN A 86 2.88 -14.56 38.42
C ASN A 86 3.16 -16.06 38.47
N GLY A 87 4.43 -16.47 38.56
CA GLY A 87 4.81 -17.89 38.56
C GLY A 87 4.75 -18.55 37.18
N TRP A 88 4.59 -17.76 36.13
CA TRP A 88 4.64 -18.14 34.72
C TRP A 88 4.98 -16.91 33.87
N GLN A 89 5.43 -17.12 32.63
CA GLN A 89 5.81 -16.03 31.74
C GLN A 89 5.22 -16.20 30.34
N SER A 90 4.96 -15.09 29.68
CA SER A 90 4.61 -15.04 28.26
C SER A 90 5.24 -13.82 27.59
N THR A 91 5.53 -13.94 26.29
CA THR A 91 5.91 -12.81 25.43
C THR A 91 4.70 -11.99 24.97
N HIS A 92 3.54 -12.22 25.59
CA HIS A 92 2.24 -11.69 25.22
C HIS A 92 1.54 -11.10 26.45
N THR A 93 0.57 -10.22 26.22
CA THR A 93 -0.30 -9.73 27.30
C THR A 93 -1.43 -10.73 27.49
N ALA A 94 -1.64 -11.15 28.73
CA ALA A 94 -2.73 -12.03 29.13
C ALA A 94 -3.95 -11.22 29.58
N ILE A 95 -5.12 -11.63 29.09
CA ILE A 95 -6.42 -11.12 29.50
C ILE A 95 -7.22 -12.28 30.07
N GLU A 96 -7.58 -12.17 31.33
CA GLU A 96 -8.32 -13.23 32.02
C GLU A 96 -9.69 -12.71 32.48
N ILE A 97 -10.75 -13.40 32.05
CA ILE A 97 -12.14 -13.02 32.34
C ILE A 97 -12.83 -14.19 33.03
N VAL A 98 -13.54 -13.91 34.13
CA VAL A 98 -14.37 -14.88 34.85
C VAL A 98 -15.74 -14.28 35.08
N GLY A 99 -16.79 -14.94 34.60
CA GLY A 99 -18.15 -14.47 34.75
C GLY A 99 -19.18 -15.57 34.58
N LYS A 100 -20.45 -15.22 34.79
CA LYS A 100 -21.57 -16.11 34.50
C LYS A 100 -21.59 -16.48 33.02
N ASP A 101 -21.83 -17.76 32.72
CA ASP A 101 -21.96 -18.21 31.34
C ASP A 101 -23.23 -17.64 30.68
N MET A 102 -23.07 -17.11 29.48
CA MET A 102 -24.15 -16.54 28.68
C MET A 102 -23.82 -16.54 27.19
N PRO A 103 -24.84 -16.56 26.30
CA PRO A 103 -24.62 -16.45 24.86
C PRO A 103 -23.82 -15.21 24.47
N PHE A 104 -23.08 -15.31 23.37
CA PHE A 104 -22.30 -14.24 22.73
C PHE A 104 -21.07 -13.72 23.51
N LEU A 105 -20.79 -14.21 24.72
CA LEU A 105 -19.69 -13.71 25.56
C LEU A 105 -18.34 -13.75 24.84
N VAL A 106 -17.94 -14.93 24.35
CA VAL A 106 -16.63 -15.14 23.69
C VAL A 106 -16.51 -14.29 22.42
N ASP A 107 -17.50 -14.37 21.53
CA ASP A 107 -17.47 -13.63 20.26
C ASP A 107 -17.42 -12.11 20.48
N SER A 108 -18.13 -11.60 21.50
CA SER A 108 -18.13 -10.16 21.86
C SER A 108 -16.77 -9.69 22.37
N VAL A 109 -16.10 -10.50 23.21
CA VAL A 109 -14.74 -10.21 23.68
C VAL A 109 -13.76 -10.16 22.51
N VAL A 110 -13.79 -11.15 21.63
CA VAL A 110 -12.93 -11.21 20.44
C VAL A 110 -13.19 -10.02 19.51
N ALA A 111 -14.46 -9.68 19.28
CA ALA A 111 -14.84 -8.53 18.46
C ALA A 111 -14.35 -7.20 19.06
N ALA A 112 -14.38 -7.05 20.38
CA ALA A 112 -13.88 -5.87 21.07
C ALA A 112 -12.36 -5.71 20.93
N LEU A 113 -11.61 -6.81 21.10
CA LEU A 113 -10.16 -6.82 20.94
C LEU A 113 -9.72 -6.50 19.50
N ASN A 114 -10.39 -7.11 18.51
CA ASN A 114 -10.12 -6.81 17.10
C ASN A 114 -10.36 -5.33 16.77
N ARG A 115 -11.37 -4.69 17.37
CA ARG A 115 -11.65 -3.26 17.20
C ARG A 115 -10.55 -2.36 17.80
N LEU A 116 -9.83 -2.85 18.80
CA LEU A 116 -8.64 -2.18 19.35
C LEU A 116 -7.37 -2.48 18.55
N ASN A 117 -7.48 -3.18 17.41
CA ASN A 117 -6.36 -3.70 16.62
C ASN A 117 -5.45 -4.64 17.42
N LEU A 118 -6.03 -5.43 18.33
CA LEU A 118 -5.34 -6.40 19.18
C LEU A 118 -5.68 -7.81 18.69
N PRO A 119 -4.86 -8.40 17.79
CA PRO A 119 -5.13 -9.74 17.31
C PRO A 119 -5.01 -10.76 18.45
N VAL A 120 -5.98 -11.68 18.50
CA VAL A 120 -5.99 -12.78 19.46
C VAL A 120 -5.04 -13.88 19.00
N LEU A 121 -4.02 -14.16 19.82
CA LEU A 121 -2.98 -15.16 19.56
C LEU A 121 -3.31 -16.52 20.20
N LEU A 122 -3.93 -16.48 21.38
CA LEU A 122 -4.43 -17.67 22.08
C LEU A 122 -5.79 -17.35 22.69
N LEU A 123 -6.73 -18.30 22.63
CA LEU A 123 -8.04 -18.18 23.25
C LEU A 123 -8.42 -19.51 23.91
N VAL A 124 -8.47 -19.50 25.24
CA VAL A 124 -8.92 -20.63 26.06
C VAL A 124 -10.21 -20.19 26.75
N HIS A 125 -11.32 -20.90 26.55
CA HIS A 125 -12.63 -20.43 27.02
C HIS A 125 -13.57 -21.55 27.55
N PRO A 126 -13.12 -22.40 28.48
CA PRO A 126 -13.99 -23.41 29.08
C PRO A 126 -15.23 -22.83 29.77
N ILE A 127 -16.31 -23.61 29.72
CA ILE A 127 -17.46 -23.45 30.61
C ILE A 127 -17.28 -24.43 31.77
N ILE A 128 -17.22 -23.89 32.98
CA ILE A 128 -17.01 -24.69 34.19
C ILE A 128 -18.28 -24.65 35.03
N HIS A 129 -18.72 -25.84 35.45
CA HIS A 129 -19.87 -25.99 36.32
C HIS A 129 -19.40 -26.08 37.76
N ILE A 130 -19.81 -25.13 38.59
CA ILE A 130 -19.32 -25.00 39.96
C ILE A 130 -20.44 -24.73 40.96
N VAL A 131 -20.19 -25.05 42.22
CA VAL A 131 -20.99 -24.62 43.37
C VAL A 131 -20.10 -23.72 44.23
N ARG A 132 -20.59 -22.53 44.57
CA ARG A 132 -19.90 -21.57 45.45
C ARG A 132 -20.58 -21.50 46.82
N ASP A 133 -19.78 -21.26 47.86
CA ASP A 133 -20.28 -20.98 49.21
C ASP A 133 -20.76 -19.52 49.37
N GLU A 134 -21.30 -19.17 50.55
CA GLU A 134 -21.76 -17.80 50.85
C GLU A 134 -20.62 -16.75 50.81
N ALA A 135 -19.36 -17.17 50.91
CA ALA A 135 -18.19 -16.29 50.81
C ALA A 135 -17.70 -16.12 49.35
N GLY A 136 -18.36 -16.79 48.39
CA GLY A 136 -18.02 -16.81 46.98
C GLY A 136 -16.85 -17.74 46.62
N GLN A 137 -16.41 -18.60 47.53
CA GLN A 137 -15.35 -19.58 47.29
C GLN A 137 -15.90 -20.80 46.54
N ILE A 138 -15.09 -21.42 45.71
CA ILE A 138 -15.46 -22.70 45.06
C ILE A 138 -15.52 -23.80 46.12
N ASP A 139 -16.71 -24.33 46.33
CA ASP A 139 -16.91 -25.54 47.12
C ASP A 139 -16.67 -26.79 46.25
N THR A 140 -17.33 -26.88 45.10
CA THR A 140 -17.26 -28.07 44.24
C THR A 140 -17.17 -27.69 42.76
N ILE A 141 -16.32 -28.39 42.00
CA ILE A 141 -16.30 -28.37 40.53
C ILE A 141 -16.95 -29.65 40.04
N LEU A 142 -17.91 -29.51 39.14
CA LEU A 142 -18.72 -30.60 38.63
C LEU A 142 -18.20 -31.07 37.27
N GLU A 143 -18.19 -32.39 37.06
CA GLU A 143 -17.95 -32.96 35.74
C GLU A 143 -19.08 -32.60 34.77
N LYS A 144 -18.76 -32.58 33.47
CA LYS A 144 -19.69 -32.24 32.40
C LYS A 144 -20.92 -33.16 32.45
N GLY A 145 -22.11 -32.60 32.67
CA GLY A 145 -23.39 -33.31 32.70
C GLY A 145 -23.94 -33.62 34.10
N ALA A 146 -23.21 -33.33 35.18
CA ALA A 146 -23.74 -33.41 36.53
C ALA A 146 -24.67 -32.22 36.82
N ALA A 147 -25.86 -32.49 37.39
CA ALA A 147 -26.83 -31.49 37.80
C ALA A 147 -27.03 -31.54 39.32
N VAL A 148 -26.59 -30.50 40.03
CA VAL A 148 -26.65 -30.39 41.49
C VAL A 148 -27.35 -29.07 41.86
N GLU A 149 -28.08 -29.06 42.97
CA GLU A 149 -28.71 -27.84 43.49
C GLU A 149 -27.63 -26.78 43.84
N GLY A 150 -27.85 -25.52 43.46
CA GLY A 150 -26.88 -24.44 43.64
C GLY A 150 -25.75 -24.38 42.59
N MET A 151 -25.78 -25.26 41.58
CA MET A 151 -24.86 -25.23 40.44
C MET A 151 -24.99 -23.93 39.62
N GLN A 152 -23.84 -23.41 39.21
CA GLN A 152 -23.71 -22.30 38.26
C GLN A 152 -22.75 -22.68 37.13
N ALA A 153 -23.08 -22.26 35.91
CA ALA A 153 -22.15 -22.29 34.79
C ALA A 153 -21.39 -20.96 34.75
N GLU A 154 -20.06 -21.02 34.79
CA GLU A 154 -19.18 -19.87 34.65
C GLU A 154 -18.29 -20.03 33.41
N SER A 155 -18.19 -18.97 32.60
CA SER A 155 -17.20 -18.90 31.53
C SER A 155 -15.88 -18.38 32.11
N VAL A 156 -14.81 -19.11 31.82
CA VAL A 156 -13.44 -18.79 32.25
C VAL A 156 -12.62 -18.58 30.99
N LEU A 157 -12.27 -17.33 30.67
CA LEU A 157 -11.55 -17.00 29.45
C LEU A 157 -10.11 -16.60 29.79
N HIS A 158 -9.17 -17.13 29.03
CA HIS A 158 -7.78 -16.69 28.98
C HIS A 158 -7.44 -16.37 27.54
N VAL A 159 -7.10 -15.11 27.28
CA VAL A 159 -6.78 -14.60 25.95
C VAL A 159 -5.37 -14.06 25.97
N GLU A 160 -4.54 -14.45 25.00
CA GLU A 160 -3.24 -13.82 24.78
C GLU A 160 -3.29 -12.95 23.52
N ILE A 161 -2.77 -11.74 23.63
CA ILE A 161 -2.66 -10.77 22.53
C ILE A 161 -1.20 -10.30 22.41
N THR A 162 -0.88 -9.63 21.30
CA THR A 162 0.43 -8.97 21.15
C THR A 162 0.75 -8.11 22.38
N GLN A 163 1.97 -8.24 22.90
CA GLN A 163 2.38 -7.58 24.15
C GLN A 163 2.13 -6.07 24.09
N GLN A 164 1.42 -5.57 25.10
CA GLN A 164 1.14 -4.17 25.33
C GLN A 164 2.07 -3.62 26.41
N PRO A 165 2.47 -2.34 26.33
CA PRO A 165 3.27 -1.73 27.38
C PRO A 165 2.50 -1.66 28.69
N ASP A 166 3.17 -1.94 29.81
CA ASP A 166 2.57 -1.78 31.14
C ASP A 166 2.10 -0.34 31.37
N GLY A 167 0.92 -0.17 31.97
CA GLY A 167 0.38 1.14 32.34
C GLY A 167 -1.03 1.41 31.80
N PRO A 168 -1.34 2.64 31.31
CA PRO A 168 -2.70 3.05 30.96
C PRO A 168 -3.40 2.15 29.94
N ARG A 169 -2.63 1.54 29.02
CA ARG A 169 -3.17 0.69 27.96
C ARG A 169 -3.88 -0.55 28.49
N HIS A 170 -3.40 -1.15 29.57
CA HIS A 170 -4.08 -2.28 30.21
C HIS A 170 -5.44 -1.86 30.78
N GLY A 171 -5.51 -0.67 31.40
CA GLY A 171 -6.75 -0.11 31.93
C GLY A 171 -7.78 0.19 30.85
N GLU A 172 -7.35 0.73 29.69
CA GLU A 172 -8.22 0.96 28.53
C GLU A 172 -8.86 -0.33 28.01
N ILE A 173 -8.07 -1.42 27.93
CA ILE A 173 -8.55 -2.74 27.49
C ILE A 173 -9.56 -3.28 28.52
N GLU A 174 -9.24 -3.21 29.80
CA GLU A 174 -10.11 -3.67 30.88
C GLU A 174 -11.46 -2.93 30.90
N GLU A 175 -11.43 -1.60 30.85
CA GLU A 175 -12.63 -0.75 30.84
C GLU A 175 -13.51 -1.07 29.63
N ARG A 176 -12.91 -1.18 28.44
CA ARG A 176 -13.65 -1.54 27.22
C ARG A 176 -14.30 -2.92 27.32
N LEU A 177 -13.60 -3.92 27.85
CA LEU A 177 -14.16 -5.27 27.99
C LEU A 177 -15.28 -5.30 29.05
N LEU A 178 -15.17 -4.52 30.13
CA LEU A 178 -16.24 -4.37 31.12
C LEU A 178 -17.51 -3.78 30.49
N GLU A 179 -17.39 -2.72 29.68
CA GLU A 179 -18.52 -2.14 28.95
C GLU A 179 -19.19 -3.16 28.02
N VAL A 180 -18.38 -3.90 27.25
CA VAL A 180 -18.87 -4.94 26.32
C VAL A 180 -19.61 -6.03 27.08
N LEU A 181 -19.04 -6.57 28.15
CA LEU A 181 -19.69 -7.61 28.96
C LEU A 181 -20.97 -7.12 29.63
N ALA A 182 -21.02 -5.86 30.08
CA ALA A 182 -22.25 -5.25 30.60
C ALA A 182 -23.35 -5.17 29.53
N ASN A 183 -22.99 -4.86 28.29
CA ASN A 183 -23.93 -4.86 27.16
C ASN A 183 -24.42 -6.27 26.80
N VAL A 184 -23.53 -7.27 26.79
CA VAL A 184 -23.91 -8.68 26.58
C VAL A 184 -24.90 -9.13 27.66
N GLN A 185 -24.58 -8.88 28.93
CA GLN A 185 -25.45 -9.24 30.06
C GLN A 185 -26.82 -8.59 29.93
N ALA A 186 -26.87 -7.27 29.67
CA ALA A 186 -28.13 -6.56 29.52
C ALA A 186 -28.98 -7.09 28.35
N SER A 187 -28.36 -7.39 27.20
CA SER A 187 -29.08 -7.97 26.05
C SER A 187 -29.66 -9.35 26.37
N VAL A 188 -28.90 -10.21 27.05
CA VAL A 188 -29.35 -11.58 27.39
C VAL A 188 -30.42 -11.56 28.48
N GLU A 189 -30.24 -10.78 29.56
CA GLU A 189 -31.18 -10.71 30.67
C GLU A 189 -32.50 -10.04 30.29
N HIS A 190 -32.46 -9.03 29.40
CA HIS A 190 -33.66 -8.35 28.92
C HIS A 190 -34.29 -8.99 27.68
N TRP A 191 -33.70 -10.07 27.14
CA TRP A 191 -34.22 -10.74 25.95
C TRP A 191 -35.68 -11.20 26.10
N PRO A 192 -36.11 -11.84 27.21
CA PRO A 192 -37.50 -12.20 27.41
C PRO A 192 -38.45 -10.99 27.41
N GLN A 193 -38.04 -9.86 28.00
CA GLN A 193 -38.82 -8.63 28.00
C GLN A 193 -38.93 -8.03 26.58
N MET A 194 -37.85 -8.05 25.80
CA MET A 194 -37.88 -7.56 24.41
C MET A 194 -38.82 -8.41 23.54
N ILE A 195 -38.83 -9.73 23.72
CA ILE A 195 -39.80 -10.62 23.06
C ILE A 195 -41.24 -10.31 23.52
N ALA A 196 -41.45 -10.03 24.81
CA ALA A 196 -42.77 -9.67 25.32
C ALA A 196 -43.29 -8.34 24.72
N GLU A 197 -42.43 -7.34 24.54
CA GLU A 197 -42.82 -6.07 23.90
C GLU A 197 -43.14 -6.25 22.41
N LEU A 198 -42.45 -7.17 21.72
CA LEU A 198 -42.77 -7.57 20.35
C LEU A 198 -44.12 -8.32 20.27
N ASP A 199 -44.36 -9.27 21.17
CA ASP A 199 -45.63 -10.01 21.27
C ASP A 199 -46.79 -9.05 21.58
N GLN A 200 -46.58 -8.07 22.46
CA GLN A 200 -47.54 -7.01 22.74
C GLN A 200 -47.81 -6.16 21.48
N GLN A 201 -46.77 -5.79 20.73
CA GLN A 201 -46.93 -5.01 19.49
C GLN A 201 -47.74 -5.79 18.44
N ILE A 202 -47.50 -7.09 18.29
CA ILE A 202 -48.28 -7.96 17.40
C ILE A 202 -49.75 -7.99 17.81
N ALA A 203 -50.03 -8.10 19.12
CA ALA A 203 -51.40 -8.10 19.64
C ALA A 203 -52.12 -6.76 19.41
N GLU A 204 -51.44 -5.63 19.63
CA GLU A 204 -51.97 -4.28 19.40
C GLU A 204 -52.29 -4.06 17.91
N LEU A 205 -51.38 -4.44 17.01
CA LEU A 205 -51.60 -4.34 15.56
C LEU A 205 -52.79 -5.20 15.09
N LYS A 206 -53.00 -6.38 15.66
CA LYS A 206 -54.18 -7.22 15.37
C LYS A 206 -55.48 -6.61 15.89
N ALA A 207 -55.45 -5.95 17.04
CA ALA A 207 -56.61 -5.31 17.64
C ALA A 207 -57.01 -4.01 16.92
N SER A 208 -56.01 -3.24 16.45
CA SER A 208 -56.19 -1.99 15.72
C SER A 208 -55.27 -1.97 14.49
N PRO A 209 -55.70 -2.59 13.37
CA PRO A 209 -54.91 -2.65 12.15
C PRO A 209 -54.51 -1.26 11.63
N PRO A 210 -53.25 -1.07 11.20
CA PRO A 210 -52.79 0.19 10.60
C PRO A 210 -53.45 0.40 9.22
N PRO A 211 -53.47 1.65 8.71
CA PRO A 211 -54.11 1.99 7.42
C PRO A 211 -53.26 1.58 6.20
N VAL A 212 -52.88 0.30 6.12
CA VAL A 212 -52.12 -0.31 5.03
C VAL A 212 -52.98 -1.36 4.32
N GLU A 213 -52.58 -1.80 3.12
CA GLU A 213 -53.30 -2.82 2.37
C GLU A 213 -53.32 -4.16 3.14
N GLU A 214 -54.40 -4.95 2.98
CA GLU A 214 -54.62 -6.18 3.76
C GLU A 214 -53.48 -7.20 3.58
N GLU A 215 -52.97 -7.35 2.36
CA GLU A 215 -51.82 -8.23 2.07
C GLU A 215 -50.53 -7.72 2.72
N ASP A 216 -50.30 -6.40 2.76
CA ASP A 216 -49.11 -5.80 3.38
C ASP A 216 -49.17 -5.96 4.90
N PHE A 217 -50.37 -5.85 5.47
CA PHE A 217 -50.60 -6.10 6.89
C PHE A 217 -50.33 -7.56 7.27
N ALA A 218 -50.87 -8.51 6.51
CA ALA A 218 -50.61 -9.94 6.73
C ALA A 218 -49.12 -10.28 6.63
N GLU A 219 -48.45 -9.76 5.59
CA GLU A 219 -47.01 -9.92 5.39
C GLU A 219 -46.19 -9.32 6.55
N GLY A 220 -46.61 -8.17 7.08
CA GLY A 220 -45.96 -7.54 8.21
C GLY A 220 -46.11 -8.31 9.53
N LEU A 221 -47.27 -8.93 9.77
CA LEU A 221 -47.44 -9.82 10.91
C LEU A 221 -46.57 -11.08 10.79
N ASP A 222 -46.50 -11.68 9.60
CA ASP A 222 -45.59 -12.80 9.33
C ASP A 222 -44.13 -12.41 9.58
N PHE A 223 -43.72 -11.20 9.21
CA PHE A 223 -42.37 -10.69 9.47
C PHE A 223 -42.07 -10.55 10.96
N LEU A 224 -42.97 -9.95 11.74
CA LEU A 224 -42.77 -9.83 13.19
C LEU A 224 -42.68 -11.20 13.87
N GLN A 225 -43.51 -12.15 13.46
CA GLN A 225 -43.45 -13.53 13.92
C GLN A 225 -42.13 -14.21 13.51
N TRP A 226 -41.67 -13.97 12.28
CA TRP A 226 -40.40 -14.50 11.78
C TRP A 226 -39.21 -13.99 12.59
N LEU A 227 -39.15 -12.69 12.90
CA LEU A 227 -38.12 -12.10 13.78
C LEU A 227 -38.12 -12.77 15.16
N ARG A 228 -39.32 -12.95 15.73
CA ARG A 228 -39.56 -13.60 17.03
C ARG A 228 -39.06 -15.05 17.05
N ASP A 229 -39.18 -15.76 15.93
CA ASP A 229 -38.83 -17.19 15.80
C ASP A 229 -37.34 -17.40 15.47
N ASN A 230 -36.46 -16.74 16.24
CA ASN A 230 -34.99 -16.85 16.18
C ASN A 230 -34.34 -16.45 14.85
N HIS A 231 -34.97 -15.57 14.06
CA HIS A 231 -34.31 -14.98 12.89
C HIS A 231 -33.62 -13.64 13.20
N PHE A 232 -33.87 -13.07 14.37
CA PHE A 232 -33.28 -11.82 14.84
C PHE A 232 -32.76 -11.93 16.27
N THR A 233 -31.51 -11.54 16.50
CA THR A 233 -30.94 -11.40 17.83
C THR A 233 -31.27 -10.01 18.36
N PHE A 234 -32.23 -9.93 19.27
CA PHE A 234 -32.63 -8.68 19.93
C PHE A 234 -31.56 -8.23 20.92
N LEU A 235 -31.03 -7.02 20.73
CA LEU A 235 -29.98 -6.44 21.58
C LEU A 235 -30.47 -5.27 22.41
N GLY A 236 -31.45 -4.50 21.91
CA GLY A 236 -32.07 -3.41 22.66
C GLY A 236 -33.45 -3.06 22.13
N HIS A 237 -34.27 -2.49 23.02
CA HIS A 237 -35.59 -1.97 22.69
C HIS A 237 -35.81 -0.60 23.34
N ARG A 238 -36.50 0.28 22.64
CA ARG A 238 -36.94 1.59 23.12
C ARG A 238 -38.22 2.01 22.41
N GLU A 239 -39.09 2.71 23.11
CA GLU A 239 -40.30 3.31 22.55
C GLU A 239 -40.15 4.83 22.40
N TYR A 240 -40.70 5.35 21.31
CA TYR A 240 -40.70 6.76 20.97
C TYR A 240 -42.12 7.27 20.72
N THR A 241 -42.38 8.51 21.14
CA THR A 241 -43.57 9.27 20.76
C THR A 241 -43.19 10.44 19.89
N PHE A 242 -43.94 10.66 18.81
CA PHE A 242 -43.73 11.78 17.90
C PHE A 242 -44.66 12.94 18.24
N GLU A 243 -44.08 14.11 18.47
CA GLU A 243 -44.81 15.34 18.81
C GLU A 243 -44.54 16.41 17.76
N GLN A 244 -45.59 17.08 17.30
CA GLN A 244 -45.42 18.29 16.49
C GLN A 244 -45.27 19.51 17.38
N ARG A 245 -44.19 20.28 17.18
CA ARG A 245 -43.93 21.56 17.83
C ARG A 245 -43.50 22.55 16.74
N ASP A 246 -44.18 23.69 16.65
CA ASP A 246 -43.88 24.76 15.67
C ASP A 246 -43.78 24.30 14.20
N GLY A 247 -44.57 23.29 13.81
CA GLY A 247 -44.57 22.74 12.45
C GLY A 247 -43.44 21.74 12.16
N GLN A 248 -42.62 21.40 13.15
CA GLN A 248 -41.57 20.38 13.07
C GLN A 248 -41.90 19.18 13.96
N VAL A 249 -41.40 17.99 13.61
CA VAL A 249 -41.65 16.76 14.35
C VAL A 249 -40.48 16.46 15.29
N PHE A 250 -40.76 16.20 16.55
CA PHE A 250 -39.77 15.80 17.57
C PHE A 250 -40.05 14.37 18.01
N ALA A 251 -38.98 13.61 18.33
CA ALA A 251 -39.09 12.27 18.88
C ALA A 251 -38.73 12.27 20.37
N GLU A 252 -39.67 11.90 21.23
CA GLU A 252 -39.49 11.83 22.68
C GLU A 252 -39.33 10.37 23.13
N ILE A 253 -38.42 10.12 24.08
CA ILE A 253 -38.11 8.78 24.60
C ILE A 253 -39.07 8.42 25.73
N VAL A 254 -39.69 7.24 25.66
CA VAL A 254 -40.47 6.66 26.75
C VAL A 254 -39.53 5.87 27.67
N GLU A 255 -39.05 6.50 28.75
CA GLU A 255 -37.90 6.01 29.54
C GLU A 255 -38.14 4.65 30.24
N ASP A 256 -39.36 4.36 30.67
CA ASP A 256 -39.73 3.13 31.36
C ASP A 256 -39.78 1.89 30.44
N LYS A 257 -39.65 2.08 29.13
CA LYS A 257 -39.67 1.04 28.09
C LYS A 257 -38.30 0.74 27.49
N ASN A 258 -37.22 1.17 28.14
CA ASN A 258 -35.85 0.99 27.68
C ASN A 258 -35.26 -0.37 28.12
N LEU A 259 -34.79 -1.18 27.16
CA LEU A 259 -34.25 -2.53 27.41
C LEU A 259 -32.91 -2.79 26.68
N GLY A 260 -32.17 -3.80 27.15
CA GLY A 260 -30.90 -4.23 26.59
C GLY A 260 -29.82 -3.14 26.55
N ILE A 261 -29.15 -2.99 25.42
CA ILE A 261 -28.14 -1.94 25.20
C ILE A 261 -28.73 -0.52 25.22
N LEU A 262 -30.06 -0.39 25.10
CA LEU A 262 -30.78 0.88 25.15
C LEU A 262 -31.35 1.18 26.54
N ARG A 263 -31.02 0.39 27.58
CA ARG A 263 -31.52 0.61 28.96
C ARG A 263 -31.17 1.99 29.52
N GLU A 264 -30.02 2.54 29.14
CA GLU A 264 -29.55 3.86 29.59
C GLU A 264 -29.82 4.94 28.53
N VAL A 265 -30.28 6.10 28.99
CA VAL A 265 -30.43 7.29 28.14
C VAL A 265 -29.20 8.18 28.30
N THR A 266 -28.22 7.99 27.41
CA THR A 266 -26.96 8.75 27.41
C THR A 266 -27.18 10.24 27.18
N ARG A 267 -26.24 11.08 27.62
CA ARG A 267 -26.28 12.54 27.39
C ARG A 267 -26.39 12.90 25.91
N GLU A 268 -25.66 12.18 25.06
CA GLU A 268 -25.70 12.32 23.60
C GLU A 268 -27.05 11.90 23.03
N SER A 269 -27.62 10.80 23.51
CA SER A 269 -28.99 10.42 23.15
C SER A 269 -29.96 11.53 23.51
N ARG A 270 -29.89 12.10 24.72
CA ARG A 270 -30.76 13.22 25.10
C ARG A 270 -30.54 14.46 24.23
N ALA A 271 -29.30 14.77 23.85
CA ALA A 271 -29.00 15.92 23.00
C ALA A 271 -29.63 15.76 21.61
N ARG A 272 -29.49 14.59 20.97
CA ARG A 272 -30.05 14.33 19.63
C ARG A 272 -31.57 14.45 19.54
N HIS A 273 -32.28 14.17 20.63
CA HIS A 273 -33.75 14.24 20.66
C HIS A 273 -34.26 15.66 21.03
N LYS A 274 -33.36 16.63 21.24
CA LYS A 274 -33.74 18.05 21.41
C LYS A 274 -33.93 18.78 20.08
N ASP A 275 -33.31 18.28 19.02
CA ASP A 275 -33.44 18.84 17.68
C ASP A 275 -34.63 18.19 16.95
N PRO A 276 -35.30 18.90 16.02
CA PRO A 276 -36.36 18.32 15.21
C PRO A 276 -35.81 17.19 14.33
N LEU A 277 -36.67 16.24 13.99
CA LEU A 277 -36.36 15.21 13.01
C LEU A 277 -36.04 15.85 11.65
N PRO A 278 -35.05 15.34 10.90
CA PRO A 278 -34.73 15.85 9.57
C PRO A 278 -35.93 15.82 8.60
N ASP A 279 -36.03 16.79 7.70
CA ASP A 279 -37.17 16.95 6.78
C ASP A 279 -37.45 15.69 5.94
N HIS A 280 -36.41 15.00 5.45
CA HIS A 280 -36.57 13.76 4.69
C HIS A 280 -37.17 12.63 5.53
N PHE A 281 -36.84 12.59 6.83
CA PHE A 281 -37.43 11.62 7.75
C PHE A 281 -38.88 12.00 8.08
N ALA A 282 -39.18 13.28 8.28
CA ALA A 282 -40.54 13.76 8.48
C ALA A 282 -41.45 13.40 7.30
N ALA A 283 -40.98 13.58 6.06
CA ALA A 283 -41.69 13.15 4.85
C ALA A 283 -41.87 11.62 4.78
N TYR A 284 -40.91 10.84 5.28
CA TYR A 284 -41.02 9.38 5.34
C TYR A 284 -42.07 8.89 6.35
N LEU A 285 -42.33 9.64 7.43
CA LEU A 285 -43.40 9.35 8.38
C LEU A 285 -44.80 9.49 7.78
N GLU A 286 -44.97 10.28 6.71
CA GLU A 286 -46.24 10.43 5.99
C GLU A 286 -46.61 9.19 5.14
N ARG A 287 -45.63 8.32 4.85
CA ARG A 287 -45.88 7.07 4.12
C ARG A 287 -46.70 6.09 4.96
N ARG A 288 -47.62 5.36 4.31
CA ARG A 288 -48.44 4.32 4.94
C ARG A 288 -47.71 2.96 4.95
N GLU A 289 -46.63 2.90 5.71
CA GLU A 289 -45.80 1.69 5.88
C GLU A 289 -45.79 1.25 7.34
N MET A 290 -45.76 -0.06 7.61
CA MET A 290 -45.74 -0.59 8.98
C MET A 290 -44.39 -0.47 9.68
N PHE A 291 -43.30 -0.54 8.89
CA PHE A 291 -41.95 -0.67 9.42
C PHE A 291 -41.03 0.41 8.89
N ILE A 292 -40.00 0.67 9.67
CA ILE A 292 -38.80 1.37 9.27
C ILE A 292 -37.66 0.37 9.45
N ILE A 293 -37.02 -0.05 8.36
CA ILE A 293 -35.88 -0.97 8.40
C ILE A 293 -34.65 -0.22 7.89
N SER A 294 -33.63 -0.10 8.73
CA SER A 294 -32.38 0.62 8.41
C SER A 294 -31.21 0.05 9.22
N LYS A 295 -30.06 0.73 9.21
CA LYS A 295 -28.91 0.49 10.08
C LYS A 295 -28.84 1.56 11.15
N ALA A 296 -28.54 1.16 12.38
CA ALA A 296 -28.23 2.11 13.44
C ALA A 296 -26.83 2.70 13.23
N TRP A 297 -26.66 3.97 13.59
CA TRP A 297 -25.34 4.62 13.77
C TRP A 297 -24.37 3.74 14.54
N THR A 298 -24.84 3.08 15.61
CA THR A 298 -23.97 2.39 16.55
C THR A 298 -23.68 0.96 16.10
N ARG A 299 -22.41 0.57 16.17
CA ARG A 299 -22.00 -0.82 16.01
C ARG A 299 -22.41 -1.64 17.22
N SER A 300 -22.69 -2.91 17.01
CA SER A 300 -22.92 -3.85 18.10
C SER A 300 -21.63 -4.10 18.87
N ASP A 301 -21.73 -4.05 20.19
CA ASP A 301 -20.73 -4.62 21.11
C ASP A 301 -21.01 -6.10 21.41
N VAL A 302 -22.19 -6.61 21.01
CA VAL A 302 -22.62 -7.99 21.27
C VAL A 302 -22.49 -8.84 20.01
N HIS A 303 -21.88 -10.02 20.16
CA HIS A 303 -21.65 -11.06 19.16
C HIS A 303 -20.67 -10.70 18.04
N ARG A 304 -20.93 -9.65 17.26
CA ARG A 304 -20.03 -9.21 16.18
C ARG A 304 -20.03 -7.70 16.02
N SER A 305 -18.88 -7.11 15.72
CA SER A 305 -18.76 -5.66 15.54
C SER A 305 -19.20 -5.23 14.14
N VAL A 306 -20.52 -5.11 13.94
CA VAL A 306 -21.15 -4.57 12.73
C VAL A 306 -22.18 -3.51 13.10
N TYR A 307 -22.55 -2.62 12.17
CA TYR A 307 -23.70 -1.74 12.36
C TYR A 307 -24.97 -2.56 12.61
N MET A 308 -25.67 -2.22 13.69
CA MET A 308 -26.87 -2.96 14.09
C MET A 308 -28.02 -2.73 13.12
N ASP A 309 -28.85 -3.75 12.97
CA ASP A 309 -30.11 -3.64 12.28
C ASP A 309 -31.11 -2.87 13.14
N TYR A 310 -31.74 -1.89 12.51
CA TYR A 310 -32.79 -1.07 13.08
C TYR A 310 -34.14 -1.53 12.54
N ILE A 311 -35.05 -1.92 13.42
CA ILE A 311 -36.43 -2.25 13.08
C ILE A 311 -37.37 -1.40 13.93
N GLY A 312 -37.91 -0.35 13.34
CA GLY A 312 -38.94 0.51 13.93
C GLY A 312 -40.33 0.04 13.52
N VAL A 313 -41.16 -0.38 14.46
CA VAL A 313 -42.58 -0.69 14.22
C VAL A 313 -43.40 0.55 14.52
N ARG A 314 -44.05 1.12 13.50
CA ARG A 314 -44.80 2.37 13.64
C ARG A 314 -46.05 2.17 14.51
N ARG A 315 -46.40 3.18 15.30
CA ARG A 315 -47.63 3.26 16.09
C ARG A 315 -48.56 4.27 15.45
N PHE A 316 -49.83 3.91 15.33
CA PHE A 316 -50.85 4.72 14.65
C PHE A 316 -51.93 5.15 15.65
N ASN A 317 -52.48 6.35 15.45
CA ASN A 317 -53.70 6.77 16.15
C ASN A 317 -54.96 6.26 15.41
N GLU A 318 -56.15 6.53 15.97
CA GLU A 318 -57.44 6.15 15.38
C GLU A 318 -57.71 6.77 13.99
N LYS A 319 -57.01 7.86 13.64
CA LYS A 319 -57.10 8.52 12.32
C LYS A 319 -56.15 7.91 11.29
N GLY A 320 -55.24 7.03 11.73
CA GLY A 320 -54.20 6.43 10.89
C GLY A 320 -52.92 7.27 10.78
N ASP A 321 -52.74 8.30 11.60
CA ASP A 321 -51.49 9.07 11.63
C ASP A 321 -50.44 8.38 12.52
N VAL A 322 -49.16 8.47 12.14
CA VAL A 322 -48.05 7.92 12.91
C VAL A 322 -47.79 8.79 14.14
N VAL A 323 -47.95 8.23 15.34
CA VAL A 323 -47.78 8.92 16.63
C VAL A 323 -46.53 8.50 17.40
N GLY A 324 -45.77 7.54 16.87
CA GLY A 324 -44.58 7.03 17.52
C GLY A 324 -44.07 5.75 16.86
N GLU A 325 -43.09 5.12 17.50
CA GLU A 325 -42.55 3.83 17.07
C GLU A 325 -42.06 2.99 18.26
N ARG A 326 -42.13 1.67 18.12
CA ARG A 326 -41.36 0.72 18.94
C ARG A 326 -40.14 0.30 18.17
N ARG A 327 -38.96 0.69 18.66
CA ARG A 327 -37.67 0.43 18.03
C ARG A 327 -37.04 -0.82 18.63
N PHE A 328 -36.62 -1.73 17.77
CA PHE A 328 -35.78 -2.87 18.11
C PHE A 328 -34.43 -2.72 17.41
N LEU A 329 -33.35 -2.83 18.18
CA LEU A 329 -31.98 -2.91 17.67
C LEU A 329 -31.48 -4.33 17.84
N GLY A 330 -30.78 -4.83 16.84
CA GLY A 330 -30.26 -6.18 16.89
C GLY A 330 -29.46 -6.56 15.67
N LEU A 331 -29.36 -7.87 15.45
CA LEU A 331 -28.62 -8.46 14.34
C LEU A 331 -29.44 -9.57 13.71
N LEU A 332 -29.54 -9.58 12.38
CA LEU A 332 -30.01 -10.76 11.66
C LEU A 332 -29.09 -11.95 11.95
N THR A 333 -29.71 -13.10 12.21
CA THR A 333 -29.02 -14.34 12.55
C THR A 333 -28.40 -15.03 11.33
N SER A 334 -27.52 -16.00 11.54
CA SER A 334 -26.96 -16.80 10.45
C SER A 334 -28.03 -17.58 9.65
N THR A 335 -29.12 -17.99 10.32
CA THR A 335 -30.29 -18.61 9.67
C THR A 335 -31.01 -17.62 8.76
N ALA A 336 -31.17 -16.36 9.17
CA ALA A 336 -31.71 -15.30 8.32
C ALA A 336 -30.85 -15.04 7.07
N TYR A 337 -29.51 -15.01 7.19
CA TYR A 337 -28.61 -14.81 6.04
C TYR A 337 -28.56 -16.00 5.08
N SER A 338 -28.79 -17.22 5.57
CA SER A 338 -28.77 -18.44 4.74
C SER A 338 -30.14 -18.81 4.16
N ALA A 339 -31.24 -18.23 4.66
CA ALA A 339 -32.57 -18.43 4.11
C ALA A 339 -32.70 -17.85 2.69
N LEU A 340 -33.54 -18.49 1.87
CA LEU A 340 -33.90 -17.98 0.55
C LEU A 340 -34.76 -16.73 0.71
N PRO A 341 -34.48 -15.61 0.03
CA PRO A 341 -35.31 -14.41 0.09
C PRO A 341 -36.78 -14.66 -0.26
N SER A 342 -37.06 -15.66 -1.10
CA SER A 342 -38.41 -16.12 -1.44
C SER A 342 -39.19 -16.76 -0.29
N GLN A 343 -38.54 -17.05 0.84
CA GLN A 343 -39.14 -17.61 2.05
C GLN A 343 -39.22 -16.60 3.21
N ILE A 344 -38.52 -15.48 3.11
CA ILE A 344 -38.46 -14.45 4.15
C ILE A 344 -39.64 -13.50 3.95
N PRO A 345 -40.50 -13.26 4.97
CA PRO A 345 -41.57 -12.27 4.86
C PRO A 345 -41.04 -10.88 4.50
N LEU A 346 -41.86 -10.08 3.82
CA LEU A 346 -41.52 -8.83 3.10
C LEU A 346 -40.66 -9.07 1.85
N LEU A 347 -39.55 -9.83 1.98
CA LEU A 347 -38.64 -10.07 0.86
C LEU A 347 -39.24 -10.99 -0.20
N ARG A 348 -40.04 -12.00 0.19
CA ARG A 348 -40.65 -12.95 -0.74
C ARG A 348 -41.54 -12.26 -1.77
N ARG A 349 -42.31 -11.25 -1.33
CA ARG A 349 -43.14 -10.41 -2.21
C ARG A 349 -42.27 -9.48 -3.04
N LYS A 350 -41.30 -8.80 -2.42
CA LYS A 350 -40.37 -7.89 -3.13
C LYS A 350 -39.65 -8.60 -4.30
N VAL A 351 -39.07 -9.77 -4.03
CA VAL A 351 -38.39 -10.61 -5.03
C VAL A 351 -39.34 -11.15 -6.09
N ALA A 352 -40.56 -11.56 -5.70
CA ALA A 352 -41.57 -12.00 -6.66
C ALA A 352 -41.97 -10.88 -7.63
N THR A 353 -42.16 -9.65 -7.12
CA THR A 353 -42.50 -8.48 -7.93
C THR A 353 -41.39 -8.14 -8.92
N VAL A 354 -40.12 -8.12 -8.49
CA VAL A 354 -38.98 -7.87 -9.40
C VAL A 354 -38.91 -8.94 -10.50
N ARG A 355 -39.15 -10.21 -10.16
CA ARG A 355 -39.18 -11.30 -11.14
C ARG A 355 -40.33 -11.15 -12.14
N GLU A 356 -41.53 -10.79 -11.68
CA GLU A 356 -42.69 -10.58 -12.55
C GLU A 356 -42.45 -9.42 -13.52
N ARG A 357 -41.95 -8.28 -13.01
CA ARG A 357 -41.67 -7.08 -13.82
C ARG A 357 -40.57 -7.29 -14.86
N SER A 358 -39.60 -8.17 -14.58
CA SER A 358 -38.53 -8.50 -15.54
C SER A 358 -39.04 -9.06 -16.88
N GLY A 359 -40.25 -9.64 -16.91
CA GLY A 359 -40.85 -10.22 -18.12
C GLY A 359 -40.14 -11.45 -18.68
N PHE A 360 -39.12 -11.99 -18.01
CA PHE A 360 -38.40 -13.16 -18.48
C PHE A 360 -39.27 -14.42 -18.45
N THR A 361 -39.19 -15.23 -19.52
CA THR A 361 -39.89 -16.52 -19.56
C THR A 361 -39.36 -17.45 -18.46
N ARG A 362 -40.28 -18.05 -17.69
CA ARG A 362 -39.94 -18.97 -16.60
C ARG A 362 -39.01 -20.09 -17.10
N GLY A 363 -37.89 -20.29 -16.40
CA GLY A 363 -36.90 -21.31 -16.73
C GLY A 363 -35.90 -20.94 -17.83
N SER A 364 -36.02 -19.76 -18.44
CA SER A 364 -35.00 -19.21 -19.34
C SER A 364 -33.68 -18.95 -18.61
N HIS A 365 -32.59 -18.81 -19.38
CA HIS A 365 -31.26 -18.48 -18.83
C HIS A 365 -31.31 -17.22 -17.96
N ASN A 366 -31.87 -16.13 -18.50
CA ASN A 366 -31.98 -14.84 -17.78
C ASN A 366 -32.88 -14.92 -16.56
N ALA A 367 -33.96 -15.72 -16.58
CA ALA A 367 -34.80 -15.92 -15.41
C ALA A 367 -34.04 -16.62 -14.26
N LYS A 368 -33.21 -17.62 -14.59
CA LYS A 368 -32.37 -18.33 -13.60
C LYS A 368 -31.24 -17.45 -13.06
N ALA A 369 -30.60 -16.68 -13.94
CA ALA A 369 -29.55 -15.74 -13.54
C ALA A 369 -30.11 -14.64 -12.63
N LEU A 370 -31.28 -14.06 -12.94
CA LEU A 370 -31.96 -13.09 -12.08
C LEU A 370 -32.32 -13.69 -10.71
N GLU A 371 -32.83 -14.92 -10.68
CA GLU A 371 -33.14 -15.62 -9.44
C GLU A 371 -31.88 -15.82 -8.59
N HIS A 372 -30.76 -16.23 -9.19
CA HIS A 372 -29.48 -16.36 -8.50
C HIS A 372 -28.93 -15.02 -7.98
N ILE A 373 -29.07 -13.93 -8.76
CA ILE A 373 -28.68 -12.58 -8.34
C ILE A 373 -29.46 -12.17 -7.08
N LEU A 374 -30.77 -12.35 -7.08
CA LEU A 374 -31.62 -12.00 -5.93
C LEU A 374 -31.34 -12.91 -4.72
N ASP A 375 -31.10 -14.21 -4.93
CA ASP A 375 -30.79 -15.18 -3.86
C ASP A 375 -29.44 -14.93 -3.19
N THR A 376 -28.49 -14.32 -3.90
CA THR A 376 -27.13 -14.01 -3.39
C THR A 376 -26.93 -12.53 -3.05
N PHE A 377 -27.94 -11.68 -3.28
CA PHE A 377 -27.89 -10.28 -2.90
C PHE A 377 -27.81 -10.13 -1.36
N PRO A 378 -27.10 -9.11 -0.83
CA PRO A 378 -27.03 -8.92 0.62
C PRO A 378 -28.42 -8.76 1.22
N ARG A 379 -28.75 -9.51 2.28
CA ARG A 379 -30.10 -9.51 2.89
C ARG A 379 -30.47 -8.13 3.38
N ASP A 380 -29.52 -7.46 4.03
CA ASP A 380 -29.69 -6.10 4.54
C ASP A 380 -30.08 -5.11 3.43
N GLU A 381 -29.51 -5.28 2.22
CA GLU A 381 -29.84 -4.47 1.06
C GLU A 381 -31.19 -4.84 0.47
N LEU A 382 -31.57 -6.12 0.44
CA LEU A 382 -32.91 -6.52 0.03
C LEU A 382 -33.99 -5.92 0.93
N PHE A 383 -33.75 -5.81 2.24
CA PHE A 383 -34.69 -5.16 3.16
C PHE A 383 -34.80 -3.66 2.92
N GLN A 384 -33.66 -2.97 2.77
CA GLN A 384 -33.59 -1.51 2.70
C GLN A 384 -33.82 -0.91 1.30
N THR A 385 -33.75 -1.71 0.23
CA THR A 385 -33.93 -1.22 -1.15
C THR A 385 -35.39 -1.40 -1.59
N ASP A 386 -36.01 -0.34 -2.09
CA ASP A 386 -37.35 -0.40 -2.69
C ASP A 386 -37.35 -1.23 -3.99
N VAL A 387 -38.53 -1.64 -4.46
CA VAL A 387 -38.68 -2.53 -5.63
C VAL A 387 -38.04 -1.94 -6.88
N ASP A 388 -38.32 -0.67 -7.20
CA ASP A 388 -37.84 0.00 -8.42
C ASP A 388 -36.30 0.08 -8.50
N PRO A 389 -35.57 0.60 -7.47
CA PRO A 389 -34.12 0.60 -7.49
C PRO A 389 -33.53 -0.83 -7.44
N LEU A 390 -34.16 -1.76 -6.73
CA LEU A 390 -33.70 -3.16 -6.70
C LEU A 390 -33.79 -3.81 -8.08
N GLU A 391 -34.87 -3.57 -8.82
CA GLU A 391 -35.04 -4.02 -10.19
C GLU A 391 -33.93 -3.47 -11.09
N ALA A 392 -33.66 -2.17 -11.02
CA ALA A 392 -32.59 -1.52 -11.79
C ALA A 392 -31.20 -2.11 -11.48
N ILE A 393 -30.89 -2.35 -10.19
CA ILE A 393 -29.64 -2.97 -9.75
C ILE A 393 -29.55 -4.41 -10.28
N ALA A 394 -30.59 -5.21 -10.10
CA ALA A 394 -30.61 -6.61 -10.52
C ALA A 394 -30.43 -6.76 -12.05
N HIS A 395 -31.10 -5.90 -12.83
CA HIS A 395 -30.87 -5.83 -14.26
C HIS A 395 -29.46 -5.36 -14.61
N GLY A 396 -28.93 -4.35 -13.91
CA GLY A 396 -27.54 -3.89 -14.09
C GLY A 396 -26.53 -5.02 -13.88
N ILE A 397 -26.72 -5.84 -12.85
CA ILE A 397 -25.89 -7.02 -12.55
C ILE A 397 -26.00 -8.06 -13.66
N LEU A 398 -27.22 -8.35 -14.12
CA LEU A 398 -27.44 -9.31 -15.21
C LEU A 398 -26.71 -8.91 -16.51
N HIS A 399 -26.66 -7.62 -16.85
CA HIS A 399 -25.96 -7.14 -18.04
C HIS A 399 -24.43 -7.20 -17.93
N MET A 400 -23.88 -7.33 -16.72
CA MET A 400 -22.44 -7.47 -16.48
C MET A 400 -21.92 -8.88 -16.64
N GLU A 401 -22.76 -9.91 -16.57
CA GLU A 401 -22.30 -11.31 -16.61
C GLU A 401 -21.46 -11.62 -17.88
N HIS A 402 -21.66 -10.84 -18.95
CA HIS A 402 -20.89 -10.93 -20.19
C HIS A 402 -19.87 -9.80 -20.41
N ARG A 403 -19.79 -8.82 -19.51
CA ARG A 403 -18.94 -7.63 -19.63
C ARG A 403 -18.19 -7.43 -18.32
N GLN A 404 -16.95 -7.92 -18.25
CA GLN A 404 -16.03 -7.78 -17.11
C GLN A 404 -15.56 -6.33 -16.95
N ARG A 405 -16.47 -5.42 -16.59
CA ARG A 405 -16.18 -4.01 -16.33
C ARG A 405 -16.64 -3.65 -14.93
N ILE A 406 -15.94 -2.70 -14.32
CA ILE A 406 -16.36 -2.16 -13.03
C ILE A 406 -17.71 -1.49 -13.15
N ARG A 407 -18.58 -1.75 -12.18
CA ARG A 407 -19.85 -1.06 -11.99
C ARG A 407 -20.08 -0.71 -10.54
N LEU A 408 -20.65 0.46 -10.34
CA LEU A 408 -21.04 0.96 -9.04
C LEU A 408 -22.56 1.06 -8.96
N PHE A 409 -23.14 0.47 -7.92
CA PHE A 409 -24.52 0.69 -7.51
C PHE A 409 -24.52 1.40 -6.17
N MET A 410 -25.33 2.46 -6.05
CA MET A 410 -25.42 3.25 -4.83
C MET A 410 -26.86 3.34 -4.36
N ARG A 411 -27.04 3.30 -3.04
CA ARG A 411 -28.31 3.55 -2.37
C ARG A 411 -28.04 4.34 -1.11
N SER A 412 -28.76 5.43 -0.95
CA SER A 412 -28.74 6.19 0.29
C SER A 412 -29.76 5.63 1.30
N ASP A 413 -29.40 5.64 2.58
CA ASP A 413 -30.33 5.28 3.66
C ASP A 413 -31.42 6.36 3.87
N ASN A 414 -32.57 5.91 4.35
CA ASN A 414 -33.74 6.73 4.68
C ASN A 414 -33.50 7.71 5.83
N TYR A 415 -32.54 7.46 6.72
CA TYR A 415 -32.12 8.43 7.75
C TYR A 415 -31.02 9.38 7.29
N GLY A 416 -30.43 9.13 6.12
CA GLY A 416 -29.34 9.92 5.57
C GLY A 416 -28.01 9.75 6.28
N GLN A 417 -27.84 8.66 7.03
CA GLN A 417 -26.63 8.40 7.81
C GLN A 417 -25.62 7.56 7.03
N PHE A 418 -26.07 6.80 6.04
CA PHE A 418 -25.23 5.88 5.29
C PHE A 418 -25.52 5.91 3.80
N VAL A 419 -24.48 5.71 3.01
CA VAL A 419 -24.57 5.38 1.59
C VAL A 419 -24.00 3.98 1.39
N SER A 420 -24.84 3.09 0.88
CA SER A 420 -24.48 1.74 0.50
C SER A 420 -23.96 1.73 -0.94
N CYS A 421 -22.73 1.31 -1.14
CA CYS A 421 -22.05 1.24 -2.42
C CYS A 421 -21.65 -0.20 -2.73
N ILE A 422 -22.25 -0.81 -3.75
CA ILE A 422 -21.87 -2.14 -4.21
C ILE A 422 -21.07 -1.98 -5.51
N VAL A 423 -19.78 -2.31 -5.43
CA VAL A 423 -18.85 -2.29 -6.55
C VAL A 423 -18.62 -3.71 -7.04
N PHE A 424 -18.89 -3.95 -8.31
CA PHE A 424 -18.50 -5.17 -8.99
C PHE A 424 -17.18 -4.94 -9.71
N VAL A 425 -16.21 -5.83 -9.50
CA VAL A 425 -14.84 -5.72 -10.03
C VAL A 425 -14.46 -7.03 -10.70
N PRO A 426 -13.77 -7.04 -11.85
CA PRO A 426 -13.20 -8.28 -12.38
C PRO A 426 -12.39 -9.01 -11.31
N ARG A 427 -12.63 -10.31 -11.14
CA ARG A 427 -12.04 -11.10 -10.04
C ARG A 427 -10.51 -11.02 -10.03
N ASP A 428 -9.89 -11.04 -11.20
CA ASP A 428 -8.43 -11.07 -11.35
C ASP A 428 -7.77 -9.73 -11.01
N SER A 429 -8.50 -8.60 -11.14
CA SER A 429 -8.02 -7.26 -10.79
C SER A 429 -8.27 -6.91 -9.32
N TYR A 430 -9.07 -7.69 -8.58
CA TYR A 430 -9.45 -7.35 -7.21
C TYR A 430 -8.32 -7.65 -6.22
N THR A 431 -7.58 -6.61 -5.83
CA THR A 431 -6.52 -6.65 -4.82
C THR A 431 -6.89 -5.85 -3.58
N THR A 432 -6.17 -6.09 -2.46
CA THR A 432 -6.31 -5.27 -1.24
C THR A 432 -6.01 -3.80 -1.52
N ASN A 433 -4.98 -3.50 -2.32
CA ASN A 433 -4.64 -2.14 -2.70
C ASN A 433 -5.78 -1.47 -3.49
N LEU A 434 -6.36 -2.17 -4.47
CA LEU A 434 -7.50 -1.65 -5.22
C LEU A 434 -8.70 -1.37 -4.31
N ARG A 435 -9.02 -2.30 -3.40
CA ARG A 435 -10.09 -2.10 -2.40
C ARG A 435 -9.87 -0.84 -1.56
N ASP A 436 -8.65 -0.62 -1.09
CA ASP A 436 -8.32 0.53 -0.24
C ASP A 436 -8.39 1.86 -1.03
N ARG A 437 -7.95 1.86 -2.30
CA ARG A 437 -8.13 3.00 -3.23
C ARG A 437 -9.60 3.30 -3.50
N MET A 438 -10.42 2.27 -3.75
CA MET A 438 -11.87 2.42 -3.94
C MET A 438 -12.54 2.99 -2.68
N GLN A 439 -12.15 2.50 -1.50
CA GLN A 439 -12.61 3.02 -0.21
C GLN A 439 -12.28 4.51 -0.08
N ALA A 440 -11.04 4.92 -0.39
CA ALA A 440 -10.65 6.32 -0.31
C ALA A 440 -11.47 7.22 -1.26
N ILE A 441 -11.68 6.77 -2.51
CA ILE A 441 -12.51 7.49 -3.50
C ILE A 441 -13.94 7.65 -2.98
N LEU A 442 -14.55 6.56 -2.48
CA LEU A 442 -15.93 6.59 -1.98
C LEU A 442 -16.06 7.47 -0.74
N MET A 443 -15.10 7.45 0.19
CA MET A 443 -15.09 8.33 1.36
C MET A 443 -14.98 9.80 0.96
N GLU A 444 -14.10 10.14 0.02
CA GLU A 444 -13.91 11.51 -0.46
C GLU A 444 -15.18 12.04 -1.16
N GLU A 445 -15.69 11.31 -2.14
CA GLU A 445 -16.83 11.73 -2.97
C GLU A 445 -18.14 11.83 -2.17
N LEU A 446 -18.29 11.00 -1.14
CA LEU A 446 -19.49 10.97 -0.31
C LEU A 446 -19.39 11.83 0.96
N ASN A 447 -18.26 12.52 1.17
CA ASN A 447 -17.95 13.23 2.41
C ASN A 447 -18.12 12.32 3.65
N GLY A 448 -17.64 11.08 3.54
CA GLY A 448 -17.74 10.08 4.58
C GLY A 448 -16.60 10.15 5.60
N ASP A 449 -16.88 9.78 6.85
CA ASP A 449 -15.88 9.72 7.93
C ASP A 449 -15.36 8.31 8.22
N THR A 450 -16.20 7.30 7.95
CA THR A 450 -15.96 5.89 8.24
C THR A 450 -16.63 5.02 7.19
N VAL A 451 -16.06 3.84 6.94
CA VAL A 451 -16.61 2.87 5.99
C VAL A 451 -16.46 1.45 6.50
N ASP A 452 -17.51 0.66 6.33
CA ASP A 452 -17.44 -0.80 6.47
C ASP A 452 -17.31 -1.45 5.10
N VAL A 453 -16.42 -2.43 4.98
CA VAL A 453 -16.20 -3.15 3.73
C VAL A 453 -16.46 -4.63 3.92
N ASN A 454 -17.37 -5.17 3.11
CA ASN A 454 -17.65 -6.60 3.01
C ASN A 454 -17.33 -7.08 1.59
N THR A 455 -16.39 -8.01 1.47
CA THR A 455 -16.00 -8.58 0.18
C THR A 455 -16.57 -9.98 0.03
N GLN A 456 -17.17 -10.26 -1.13
CA GLN A 456 -17.56 -11.60 -1.53
C GLN A 456 -16.84 -12.01 -2.80
N LEU A 457 -16.00 -13.04 -2.66
CA LEU A 457 -15.34 -13.75 -3.75
C LEU A 457 -16.09 -15.07 -3.98
N SER A 458 -16.45 -15.35 -5.23
CA SER A 458 -17.15 -16.58 -5.63
C SER A 458 -16.52 -17.14 -6.91
N ASP A 459 -17.07 -18.23 -7.45
CA ASP A 459 -16.67 -18.78 -8.75
C ASP A 459 -17.10 -17.90 -9.95
N ALA A 460 -17.83 -16.82 -9.70
CA ALA A 460 -18.18 -15.83 -10.71
C ALA A 460 -16.93 -15.06 -11.20
N PRO A 461 -16.94 -14.56 -12.46
CA PRO A 461 -15.84 -13.76 -13.02
C PRO A 461 -15.69 -12.37 -12.37
N MET A 462 -16.65 -11.97 -11.54
CA MET A 462 -16.66 -10.68 -10.85
C MET A 462 -16.61 -10.90 -9.33
N ALA A 463 -15.72 -10.17 -8.65
CA ALA A 463 -15.77 -9.95 -7.21
C ALA A 463 -16.81 -8.88 -6.88
N ARG A 464 -17.47 -9.01 -5.72
CA ARG A 464 -18.38 -7.99 -5.19
C ARG A 464 -17.79 -7.39 -3.92
N ALA A 465 -17.55 -6.09 -3.93
CA ALA A 465 -17.16 -5.32 -2.76
C ALA A 465 -18.33 -4.41 -2.35
N HIS A 466 -18.80 -4.59 -1.12
CA HIS A 466 -19.89 -3.81 -0.55
C HIS A 466 -19.33 -2.86 0.50
N PHE A 467 -19.37 -1.57 0.20
CA PHE A 467 -18.94 -0.49 1.07
C PHE A 467 -20.17 0.17 1.70
N ILE A 468 -20.19 0.33 3.02
CA ILE A 468 -21.21 1.08 3.75
C ILE A 468 -20.52 2.32 4.29
N VAL A 469 -20.67 3.44 3.60
CA VAL A 469 -20.02 4.72 3.93
C VAL A 469 -20.92 5.51 4.86
N HIS A 470 -20.42 5.92 6.02
CA HIS A 470 -21.15 6.78 6.95
C HIS A 470 -20.98 8.25 6.57
N THR A 471 -22.09 8.98 6.50
CA THR A 471 -22.16 10.38 6.02
C THR A 471 -22.80 11.27 7.09
N PRO A 472 -22.01 11.85 8.02
CA PRO A 472 -22.53 12.57 9.19
C PRO A 472 -23.29 13.87 8.87
N GLY A 473 -23.12 14.43 7.66
CA GLY A 473 -23.79 15.65 7.20
C GLY A 473 -25.11 15.44 6.45
N GLY A 474 -25.61 14.20 6.39
CA GLY A 474 -26.68 13.80 5.48
C GLY A 474 -26.13 13.26 4.15
N ASN A 475 -26.99 12.62 3.36
CA ASN A 475 -26.61 12.06 2.08
C ASN A 475 -26.06 13.16 1.16
N ALA A 476 -24.80 13.06 0.75
CA ALA A 476 -24.30 13.82 -0.38
C ALA A 476 -25.19 13.53 -1.61
N ASP A 477 -25.49 14.57 -2.39
CA ASP A 477 -26.23 14.40 -3.64
C ASP A 477 -25.44 13.44 -4.53
N ALA A 478 -25.93 12.21 -4.70
CA ALA A 478 -25.35 11.16 -5.55
C ALA A 478 -25.40 11.51 -7.06
N SER A 479 -25.52 12.80 -7.36
CA SER A 479 -25.70 13.45 -8.66
C SER A 479 -24.61 13.12 -9.68
N ASP A 480 -23.48 12.55 -9.26
CA ASP A 480 -22.42 12.11 -10.18
C ASP A 480 -21.97 10.66 -9.99
N LEU A 481 -22.92 9.73 -9.84
CA LEU A 481 -22.66 8.27 -9.88
C LEU A 481 -21.71 7.88 -11.04
N LYS A 482 -21.83 8.55 -12.19
CA LYS A 482 -20.99 8.28 -13.37
C LYS A 482 -19.56 8.77 -13.19
N ALA A 483 -19.31 9.94 -12.60
CA ALA A 483 -17.96 10.37 -12.28
C ALA A 483 -17.31 9.48 -11.22
N ILE A 484 -18.06 9.09 -10.18
CA ILE A 484 -17.54 8.16 -9.16
C ILE A 484 -17.19 6.82 -9.82
N GLU A 485 -18.09 6.23 -10.62
CA GLU A 485 -17.80 4.99 -11.37
C GLU A 485 -16.56 5.16 -12.27
N LYS A 486 -16.39 6.30 -12.93
CA LYS A 486 -15.21 6.60 -13.75
C LYS A 486 -13.92 6.62 -12.93
N ARG A 487 -13.91 7.30 -11.76
CA ARG A 487 -12.75 7.31 -10.85
C ARG A 487 -12.41 5.90 -10.35
N LEU A 488 -13.41 5.07 -10.06
CA LEU A 488 -13.19 3.67 -9.65
C LEU A 488 -12.61 2.82 -10.79
N VAL A 489 -13.05 3.04 -12.03
CA VAL A 489 -12.47 2.40 -13.22
C VAL A 489 -11.01 2.84 -13.40
N GLU A 490 -10.72 4.13 -13.32
CA GLU A 490 -9.35 4.66 -13.39
C GLU A 490 -8.47 4.10 -12.27
N ALA A 491 -9.03 3.89 -11.07
CA ALA A 491 -8.31 3.28 -9.96
C ALA A 491 -7.98 1.80 -10.18
N SER A 492 -8.77 1.10 -10.99
CA SER A 492 -8.58 -0.32 -11.30
C SER A 492 -7.64 -0.64 -12.44
N ARG A 493 -7.19 0.39 -13.17
CA ARG A 493 -6.25 0.22 -14.27
C ARG A 493 -4.94 -0.30 -13.68
N ASP A 494 -4.53 -1.46 -14.17
CA ASP A 494 -3.24 -2.03 -13.82
C ASP A 494 -2.15 -1.38 -14.69
N TRP A 495 -0.90 -1.45 -14.23
CA TRP A 495 0.24 -0.92 -14.96
C TRP A 495 0.31 -1.45 -16.40
N ASP A 496 -0.10 -2.71 -16.61
CA ASP A 496 -0.12 -3.35 -17.92
C ASP A 496 -1.18 -2.75 -18.87
N ASP A 497 -2.33 -2.30 -18.36
CA ASP A 497 -3.35 -1.61 -19.16
C ASP A 497 -2.83 -0.26 -19.65
N ASP A 498 -2.18 0.50 -18.76
CA ASP A 498 -1.56 1.78 -19.08
C ASP A 498 -0.37 1.61 -20.04
N PHE A 499 0.36 0.51 -19.92
CA PHE A 499 1.46 0.15 -20.80
C PHE A 499 0.98 -0.22 -22.21
N GLN A 500 -0.12 -0.97 -22.31
CA GLN A 500 -0.74 -1.26 -23.60
C GLN A 500 -1.20 0.03 -24.30
N ASP A 501 -1.92 0.90 -23.59
CA ASP A 501 -2.41 2.16 -24.14
C ASP A 501 -1.25 3.08 -24.55
N ALA A 502 -0.20 3.20 -23.73
CA ALA A 502 0.98 3.99 -24.06
C ALA A 502 1.69 3.50 -25.34
N LEU A 503 1.82 2.19 -25.51
CA LEU A 503 2.40 1.60 -26.72
C LEU A 503 1.56 1.89 -27.97
N VAL A 504 0.24 1.77 -27.87
CA VAL A 504 -0.69 2.05 -28.98
C VAL A 504 -0.69 3.55 -29.32
N ASP A 505 -0.68 4.43 -28.33
CA ASP A 505 -0.67 5.88 -28.52
C ASP A 505 0.62 6.37 -29.20
N GLU A 506 1.77 5.80 -28.84
CA GLU A 506 3.08 6.27 -29.32
C GLU A 506 3.53 5.60 -30.63
N LEU A 507 3.19 4.32 -30.84
CA LEU A 507 3.67 3.51 -31.97
C LEU A 507 2.54 3.06 -32.92
N GLY A 508 1.28 3.35 -32.58
CA GLY A 508 0.10 2.87 -33.31
C GLY A 508 -0.28 1.43 -32.94
N GLU A 509 -1.54 1.06 -33.20
CA GLU A 509 -2.15 -0.20 -32.74
C GLU A 509 -1.37 -1.46 -33.14
N GLY A 510 -0.94 -1.56 -34.41
CA GLY A 510 -0.28 -2.76 -34.91
C GLY A 510 1.09 -3.02 -34.29
N GLN A 511 1.95 -2.01 -34.24
CA GLN A 511 3.29 -2.13 -33.65
C GLN A 511 3.21 -2.15 -32.11
N GLY A 512 2.34 -1.34 -31.53
CA GLY A 512 2.12 -1.29 -30.09
C GLY A 512 1.67 -2.63 -29.52
N MET A 513 0.70 -3.29 -30.15
CA MET A 513 0.24 -4.61 -29.69
C MET A 513 1.31 -5.71 -29.84
N ALA A 514 2.13 -5.64 -30.91
CA ALA A 514 3.23 -6.58 -31.09
C ALA A 514 4.28 -6.46 -29.97
N LEU A 515 4.66 -5.24 -29.60
CA LEU A 515 5.58 -4.99 -28.48
C LEU A 515 4.94 -5.32 -27.13
N PHE A 516 3.65 -5.06 -26.95
CA PHE A 516 2.93 -5.43 -25.72
C PHE A 516 3.00 -6.95 -25.48
N HIS A 517 2.67 -7.77 -26.50
CA HIS A 517 2.79 -9.23 -26.39
C HIS A 517 4.22 -9.71 -26.13
N ARG A 518 5.22 -8.98 -26.61
CA ARG A 518 6.63 -9.31 -26.43
C ARG A 518 7.14 -9.01 -25.02
N TYR A 519 6.70 -7.89 -24.43
CA TYR A 519 7.28 -7.32 -23.21
C TYR A 519 6.38 -7.33 -21.96
N ALA A 520 5.05 -7.37 -22.07
CA ALA A 520 4.17 -7.20 -20.90
C ALA A 520 4.45 -8.21 -19.76
N ALA A 521 4.67 -9.47 -20.13
CA ALA A 521 5.04 -10.54 -19.19
C ALA A 521 6.55 -10.58 -18.85
N ALA A 522 7.38 -9.85 -19.60
CA ALA A 522 8.83 -9.82 -19.44
C ALA A 522 9.32 -8.79 -18.41
N ILE A 523 8.51 -7.75 -18.15
CA ILE A 523 8.84 -6.66 -17.24
C ILE A 523 8.56 -7.09 -15.79
N PRO A 524 9.56 -7.06 -14.87
CA PRO A 524 9.40 -7.52 -13.50
C PRO A 524 8.60 -6.52 -12.65
N ALA A 525 7.99 -7.00 -11.56
CA ALA A 525 7.12 -6.18 -10.70
C ALA A 525 7.84 -4.97 -10.10
N ASN A 526 9.09 -5.12 -9.66
CA ASN A 526 9.88 -4.00 -9.12
C ASN A 526 10.14 -2.89 -10.15
N TYR A 527 10.22 -3.22 -11.44
CA TYR A 527 10.28 -2.21 -12.50
C TYR A 527 8.96 -1.45 -12.61
N LYS A 528 7.83 -2.17 -12.60
CA LYS A 528 6.46 -1.60 -12.68
C LYS A 528 6.14 -0.69 -11.48
N GLU A 529 6.73 -0.97 -10.31
CA GLU A 529 6.64 -0.14 -9.12
C GLU A 529 7.49 1.14 -9.20
N THR A 530 8.60 1.11 -9.96
CA THR A 530 9.57 2.21 -10.03
C THR A 530 9.30 3.17 -11.19
N PHE A 531 8.84 2.65 -12.34
CA PHE A 531 8.67 3.43 -13.56
C PHE A 531 7.24 3.41 -14.07
N SER A 532 6.81 4.51 -14.68
CA SER A 532 5.50 4.56 -15.35
C SER A 532 5.51 3.77 -16.66
N ALA A 533 4.32 3.32 -17.07
CA ALA A 533 4.07 2.68 -18.35
C ALA A 533 4.67 3.47 -19.55
N ARG A 534 4.57 4.80 -19.55
CA ARG A 534 5.14 5.65 -20.61
C ARG A 534 6.68 5.62 -20.65
N LEU A 535 7.34 5.62 -19.49
CA LEU A 535 8.80 5.48 -19.44
C LEU A 535 9.24 4.10 -19.94
N ALA A 536 8.44 3.05 -19.69
CA ALA A 536 8.72 1.71 -20.19
C ALA A 536 8.70 1.63 -21.72
N VAL A 537 7.82 2.37 -22.39
CA VAL A 537 7.82 2.46 -23.87
C VAL A 537 9.15 3.03 -24.37
N ALA A 538 9.61 4.13 -23.78
CA ALA A 538 10.87 4.76 -24.13
C ALA A 538 12.09 3.87 -23.86
N ASP A 539 12.04 3.05 -22.81
CA ASP A 539 13.08 2.05 -22.50
C ASP A 539 13.06 0.91 -23.54
N ILE A 540 11.89 0.42 -23.95
CA ILE A 540 11.75 -0.61 -25.00
C ILE A 540 12.28 -0.13 -26.34
N GLU A 541 12.00 1.11 -26.73
CA GLU A 541 12.56 1.68 -27.96
C GLU A 541 14.10 1.69 -27.96
N ARG A 542 14.72 1.85 -26.79
CA ARG A 542 16.18 1.76 -26.64
C ARG A 542 16.66 0.33 -26.70
N MET A 543 15.96 -0.61 -26.05
CA MET A 543 16.28 -2.04 -26.09
C MET A 543 16.25 -2.59 -27.52
N GLU A 544 15.25 -2.22 -28.33
CA GLU A 544 15.15 -2.63 -29.74
C GLU A 544 16.29 -2.07 -30.63
N LYS A 545 17.03 -1.06 -30.17
CA LYS A 545 18.12 -0.40 -30.92
C LYS A 545 19.53 -0.87 -30.53
N ILE A 546 19.70 -1.81 -29.60
CA ILE A 546 21.02 -2.25 -29.06
C ILE A 546 21.97 -2.87 -30.11
N SER A 547 21.43 -3.34 -31.24
CA SER A 547 22.11 -4.24 -32.22
C SER A 547 23.45 -3.79 -32.84
N THR A 548 23.89 -2.53 -32.67
CA THR A 548 25.11 -1.99 -33.32
C THR A 548 26.31 -1.77 -32.39
N SER A 549 26.08 -1.55 -31.10
CA SER A 549 27.12 -1.15 -30.12
C SER A 549 27.25 -2.10 -28.93
N GLY A 550 26.32 -3.05 -28.77
CA GLY A 550 26.25 -3.96 -27.62
C GLY A 550 25.74 -3.30 -26.33
N ILE A 551 25.65 -1.97 -26.29
CA ILE A 551 25.06 -1.17 -25.21
C ILE A 551 24.18 -0.05 -25.77
N ALA A 552 23.09 0.26 -25.07
CA ALA A 552 22.40 1.55 -25.17
C ALA A 552 22.45 2.26 -23.82
N MET A 553 22.15 3.56 -23.79
CA MET A 553 22.23 4.33 -22.55
C MET A 553 21.27 5.52 -22.50
N ASN A 554 21.00 6.03 -21.31
CA ASN A 554 20.17 7.22 -21.11
C ASN A 554 20.60 8.00 -19.86
N LEU A 555 21.00 9.26 -20.03
CA LEU A 555 21.33 10.18 -18.95
C LEU A 555 20.15 11.13 -18.80
N TYR A 556 19.55 11.19 -17.62
CA TYR A 556 18.33 11.96 -17.39
C TYR A 556 18.27 12.48 -15.96
N ARG A 557 17.34 13.40 -15.71
CA ARG A 557 17.01 13.90 -14.38
C ARG A 557 15.53 13.62 -14.13
N ARG A 558 15.19 13.06 -12.98
CA ARG A 558 13.78 12.90 -12.58
C ARG A 558 13.17 14.27 -12.26
N VAL A 559 11.86 14.40 -12.43
CA VAL A 559 11.15 15.69 -12.27
C VAL A 559 11.20 16.19 -10.82
N ASP A 560 11.25 15.26 -9.88
CA ASP A 560 11.28 15.43 -8.43
C ASP A 560 12.69 15.30 -7.83
N ALA A 561 13.74 15.21 -8.66
CA ALA A 561 15.11 15.10 -8.18
C ALA A 561 15.66 16.44 -7.68
N ASP A 562 16.44 16.39 -6.60
CA ASP A 562 17.20 17.53 -6.08
C ASP A 562 18.23 18.03 -7.09
N GLU A 563 18.65 19.29 -6.93
CA GLU A 563 19.71 19.88 -7.74
C GLU A 563 21.02 19.08 -7.59
N GLY A 564 21.74 18.87 -8.69
CA GLY A 564 22.95 18.04 -8.72
C GLY A 564 22.71 16.52 -8.78
N THR A 565 21.47 16.06 -8.67
CA THR A 565 21.12 14.63 -8.74
C THR A 565 20.71 14.23 -10.16
N LEU A 566 21.24 13.12 -10.65
CA LEU A 566 21.00 12.56 -11.99
C LEU A 566 20.74 11.06 -11.94
N ASN A 567 20.25 10.54 -13.07
CA ASN A 567 20.11 9.11 -13.29
C ASN A 567 20.76 8.72 -14.62
N PHE A 568 21.41 7.55 -14.63
CA PHE A 568 22.02 6.99 -15.82
C PHE A 568 21.59 5.54 -16.00
N LYS A 569 20.91 5.24 -17.11
CA LYS A 569 20.57 3.86 -17.50
C LYS A 569 21.59 3.32 -18.48
N VAL A 570 22.05 2.09 -18.26
CA VAL A 570 22.78 1.27 -19.24
C VAL A 570 21.93 0.07 -19.59
N TYR A 571 21.74 -0.17 -20.89
CA TYR A 571 21.02 -1.33 -21.42
C TYR A 571 22.04 -2.26 -22.07
N HIS A 572 22.07 -3.51 -21.66
CA HIS A 572 23.03 -4.49 -22.17
C HIS A 572 22.35 -5.82 -22.50
N GLU A 573 22.67 -6.36 -23.67
CA GLU A 573 22.10 -7.61 -24.16
C GLU A 573 22.82 -8.83 -23.54
N GLY A 574 22.06 -9.83 -23.12
CA GLY A 574 22.56 -11.09 -22.58
C GLY A 574 22.81 -11.07 -21.07
N ASN A 575 24.06 -10.85 -20.66
CA ASN A 575 24.48 -10.95 -19.26
C ASN A 575 24.46 -9.60 -18.55
N PRO A 576 24.28 -9.56 -17.21
CA PRO A 576 24.44 -8.34 -16.44
C PRO A 576 25.89 -7.84 -16.55
N VAL A 577 26.06 -6.52 -16.55
CA VAL A 577 27.39 -5.91 -16.58
C VAL A 577 27.96 -5.85 -15.15
N PRO A 578 29.23 -6.25 -14.93
CA PRO A 578 29.86 -6.10 -13.62
C PRO A 578 29.96 -4.62 -13.20
N LEU A 579 29.57 -4.32 -11.97
CA LEU A 579 29.70 -2.97 -11.41
C LEU A 579 31.13 -2.44 -11.44
N SER A 580 32.13 -3.32 -11.25
CA SER A 580 33.55 -2.98 -11.36
C SER A 580 33.99 -2.51 -12.75
N SER A 581 33.16 -2.69 -13.77
CA SER A 581 33.41 -2.21 -15.13
C SER A 581 32.74 -0.86 -15.39
N ILE A 582 31.54 -0.61 -14.87
CA ILE A 582 30.78 0.63 -15.12
C ILE A 582 31.15 1.74 -14.13
N ILE A 583 31.22 1.43 -12.83
CA ILE A 583 31.38 2.45 -11.78
C ILE A 583 32.62 3.31 -12.03
N PRO A 584 33.81 2.75 -12.34
CA PRO A 584 34.99 3.58 -12.61
C PRO A 584 34.79 4.52 -13.81
N MET A 585 34.00 4.12 -14.82
CA MET A 585 33.72 5.00 -15.97
C MET A 585 32.80 6.15 -15.60
N LEU A 586 31.87 5.95 -14.67
CA LEU A 586 31.01 7.02 -14.17
C LEU A 586 31.79 7.99 -13.28
N GLU A 587 32.61 7.45 -12.37
CA GLU A 587 33.49 8.24 -11.49
C GLU A 587 34.44 9.12 -12.29
N HIS A 588 35.15 8.56 -13.28
CA HIS A 588 36.04 9.32 -14.18
C HIS A 588 35.32 10.26 -15.15
N MET A 589 33.98 10.30 -15.13
CA MET A 589 33.15 11.24 -15.89
C MET A 589 32.43 12.24 -14.98
N GLY A 590 32.89 12.42 -13.74
CA GLY A 590 32.44 13.42 -12.79
C GLY A 590 31.15 13.04 -12.05
N LEU A 591 30.85 11.75 -11.94
CA LEU A 591 29.65 11.23 -11.28
C LEU A 591 30.00 10.34 -10.09
N VAL A 592 29.37 10.62 -8.95
CA VAL A 592 29.43 9.77 -7.76
C VAL A 592 28.24 8.84 -7.74
N VAL A 593 28.48 7.52 -7.79
CA VAL A 593 27.41 6.52 -7.76
C VAL A 593 26.89 6.34 -6.34
N ILE A 594 25.59 6.57 -6.14
CA ILE A 594 24.92 6.43 -4.84
C ILE A 594 24.30 5.04 -4.71
N GLU A 595 23.53 4.64 -5.71
CA GLU A 595 22.87 3.32 -5.77
C GLU A 595 22.71 2.85 -7.21
N GLU A 596 22.53 1.54 -7.37
CA GLU A 596 22.22 0.89 -8.63
C GLU A 596 21.01 -0.04 -8.44
N THR A 597 20.08 0.00 -9.39
CA THR A 597 18.96 -0.94 -9.45
C THR A 597 18.98 -1.69 -10.78
N PRO A 598 19.24 -3.01 -10.77
CA PRO A 598 19.22 -3.84 -11.97
C PRO A 598 17.82 -4.37 -12.26
N PHE A 599 17.43 -4.38 -13.52
CA PHE A 599 16.22 -5.00 -14.01
C PHE A 599 16.53 -5.99 -15.13
N GLU A 600 16.14 -7.25 -14.93
CA GLU A 600 16.25 -8.28 -15.94
C GLU A 600 14.96 -8.35 -16.76
N ILE A 601 15.02 -7.97 -18.03
CA ILE A 601 13.90 -8.06 -18.97
C ILE A 601 14.08 -9.32 -19.81
N ARG A 602 13.11 -10.23 -19.77
CA ARG A 602 13.12 -11.49 -20.54
C ARG A 602 12.00 -11.51 -21.59
N PRO A 603 12.19 -10.86 -22.75
CA PRO A 603 11.19 -10.84 -23.81
C PRO A 603 10.75 -12.25 -24.21
N THR A 604 9.48 -12.42 -24.61
CA THR A 604 8.99 -13.73 -25.10
C THR A 604 9.68 -14.16 -26.39
N GLU A 605 10.17 -13.21 -27.19
CA GLU A 605 11.00 -13.41 -28.37
C GLU A 605 12.25 -12.52 -28.30
N GLY A 606 13.42 -13.06 -28.68
CA GLY A 606 14.70 -12.36 -28.63
C GLY A 606 15.55 -12.70 -27.41
N SER A 607 16.58 -11.89 -27.18
CA SER A 607 17.55 -12.04 -26.10
C SER A 607 17.11 -11.30 -24.83
N THR A 608 17.57 -11.78 -23.68
CA THR A 608 17.43 -11.08 -22.40
C THR A 608 18.17 -9.75 -22.45
N VAL A 609 17.57 -8.70 -21.89
CA VAL A 609 18.19 -7.38 -21.76
C VAL A 609 18.24 -6.99 -20.29
N TRP A 610 19.41 -6.54 -19.85
CA TRP A 610 19.61 -5.98 -18.52
C TRP A 610 19.57 -4.45 -18.59
N ILE A 611 18.77 -3.85 -17.71
CA ILE A 611 18.73 -2.40 -17.48
C ILE A 611 19.39 -2.15 -16.14
N HIS A 612 20.50 -1.42 -16.13
CA HIS A 612 21.15 -0.93 -14.91
C HIS A 612 20.80 0.56 -14.75
N ASP A 613 19.91 0.92 -13.82
CA ASP A 613 19.58 2.32 -13.50
C ASP A 613 20.43 2.78 -12.31
N PHE A 614 21.39 3.67 -12.57
CA PHE A 614 22.26 4.27 -11.58
C PHE A 614 21.66 5.59 -11.11
N HIS A 615 21.58 5.77 -9.79
CA HIS A 615 21.36 7.06 -9.16
C HIS A 615 22.71 7.67 -8.82
N VAL A 616 22.96 8.88 -9.33
CA VAL A 616 24.29 9.49 -9.27
C VAL A 616 24.19 10.97 -8.90
N ASN A 617 25.22 11.46 -8.22
CA ASN A 617 25.41 12.88 -7.95
C ASN A 617 26.55 13.42 -8.79
N LEU A 618 26.48 14.71 -9.14
CA LEU A 618 27.65 15.41 -9.67
C LEU A 618 28.74 15.48 -8.60
N GLU A 619 29.98 15.15 -8.95
CA GLU A 619 31.13 15.32 -8.05
C GLU A 619 31.45 16.80 -7.83
N PHE A 620 31.26 17.61 -8.88
CA PHE A 620 31.54 19.03 -8.89
C PHE A 620 30.25 19.86 -8.84
N ASP A 621 30.32 21.05 -8.25
CA ASP A 621 29.22 22.01 -8.16
C ASP A 621 29.02 22.79 -9.48
N TRP A 622 29.09 22.08 -10.61
CA TRP A 622 28.88 22.64 -11.93
C TRP A 622 27.39 22.77 -12.24
N GLU A 623 27.01 23.90 -12.84
CA GLU A 623 25.69 24.03 -13.43
C GLU A 623 25.65 23.25 -14.76
N VAL A 624 25.16 22.00 -14.71
CA VAL A 624 25.09 21.11 -15.88
C VAL A 624 23.70 21.16 -16.52
N ASP A 625 23.62 21.66 -17.76
CA ASP A 625 22.48 21.41 -18.64
C ASP A 625 22.53 19.95 -19.12
N VAL A 626 21.79 19.10 -18.43
CA VAL A 626 21.70 17.66 -18.71
C VAL A 626 21.26 17.38 -20.14
N ASN A 627 20.36 18.20 -20.72
CA ASN A 627 19.89 17.97 -22.08
C ASN A 627 20.99 18.25 -23.09
N ALA A 628 21.76 19.33 -22.89
CA ALA A 628 22.91 19.65 -23.74
C ALA A 628 24.07 18.67 -23.54
N ALA A 629 24.29 18.17 -22.32
CA ALA A 629 25.37 17.25 -21.99
C ALA A 629 25.09 15.79 -22.41
N ARG A 630 23.81 15.37 -22.44
CA ARG A 630 23.37 13.98 -22.68
C ARG A 630 24.09 13.32 -23.85
N GLN A 631 24.08 13.95 -25.02
CA GLN A 631 24.68 13.34 -26.21
C GLN A 631 26.21 13.21 -26.10
N ARG A 632 26.90 14.25 -25.60
CA ARG A 632 28.36 14.21 -25.41
C ARG A 632 28.76 13.17 -24.38
N PHE A 633 27.99 13.07 -23.28
CA PHE A 633 28.18 12.04 -22.26
C PHE A 633 27.99 10.65 -22.87
N HIS A 634 26.91 10.42 -23.63
CA HIS A 634 26.64 9.12 -24.25
C HIS A 634 27.74 8.71 -25.23
N GLU A 635 28.18 9.62 -26.08
CA GLU A 635 29.24 9.34 -27.04
C GLU A 635 30.58 9.05 -26.33
N THR A 636 30.93 9.83 -25.31
CA THR A 636 32.16 9.63 -24.54
C THR A 636 32.13 8.29 -23.82
N PHE A 637 31.05 7.99 -23.10
CA PHE A 637 30.89 6.73 -22.38
C PHE A 637 30.99 5.53 -23.33
N ALA A 638 30.36 5.59 -24.51
CA ALA A 638 30.47 4.53 -25.52
C ALA A 638 31.90 4.32 -26.03
N ARG A 639 32.68 5.38 -26.21
CA ARG A 639 34.09 5.31 -26.65
C ARG A 639 35.05 4.85 -25.56
N VAL A 640 34.80 5.23 -24.30
CA VAL A 640 35.53 4.68 -23.15
C VAL A 640 35.23 3.19 -23.01
N TRP A 641 33.95 2.81 -23.18
CA TRP A 641 33.51 1.42 -23.17
C TRP A 641 34.17 0.58 -24.28
N SER A 642 34.31 1.12 -25.50
CA SER A 642 34.99 0.43 -26.61
C SER A 642 36.53 0.46 -26.54
N GLY A 643 37.10 1.22 -25.59
CA GLY A 643 38.55 1.40 -25.44
C GLY A 643 39.19 2.30 -26.52
N GLU A 644 38.39 3.16 -27.15
CA GLU A 644 38.86 4.21 -28.07
C GLU A 644 39.41 5.44 -27.34
N VAL A 645 38.91 5.69 -26.13
CA VAL A 645 39.29 6.80 -25.25
C VAL A 645 39.68 6.22 -23.88
N GLU A 646 40.67 6.81 -23.22
CA GLU A 646 41.07 6.40 -21.87
C GLU A 646 40.00 6.68 -20.80
N ASN A 647 40.00 5.84 -19.78
CA ASN A 647 39.15 5.99 -18.60
C ASN A 647 39.94 6.70 -17.48
N ASP A 648 39.98 8.04 -17.53
CA ASP A 648 40.66 8.91 -16.57
C ASP A 648 39.85 10.20 -16.31
N ASP A 649 40.22 10.96 -15.26
CA ASP A 649 39.47 12.13 -14.76
C ASP A 649 39.43 13.31 -15.75
N PHE A 650 40.14 13.24 -16.89
CA PHE A 650 39.91 14.22 -17.96
C PHE A 650 38.48 14.13 -18.51
N ASN A 651 37.81 12.96 -18.42
CA ASN A 651 36.47 12.81 -18.98
C ASN A 651 35.39 13.55 -18.16
N ASP A 652 35.68 13.99 -16.93
CA ASP A 652 34.80 14.88 -16.15
C ASP A 652 34.41 16.12 -16.95
N LEU A 653 35.35 16.66 -17.73
CA LEU A 653 35.14 17.88 -18.52
C LEU A 653 34.05 17.76 -19.60
N VAL A 654 33.55 16.55 -19.87
CA VAL A 654 32.40 16.35 -20.76
C VAL A 654 31.12 16.96 -20.17
N LEU A 655 30.94 16.81 -18.85
CA LEU A 655 29.84 17.47 -18.13
C LEU A 655 30.07 19.00 -18.03
N ALA A 656 31.33 19.44 -18.07
CA ALA A 656 31.69 20.85 -18.14
C ALA A 656 31.50 21.50 -19.53
N GLY A 657 31.03 20.74 -20.52
CA GLY A 657 30.65 21.27 -21.84
C GLY A 657 31.58 20.90 -23.00
N LEU A 658 32.66 20.17 -22.74
CA LEU A 658 33.55 19.68 -23.80
C LEU A 658 33.02 18.37 -24.43
N ASP A 659 33.41 18.10 -25.68
CA ASP A 659 33.26 16.79 -26.29
C ASP A 659 34.50 15.91 -26.05
N TRP A 660 34.37 14.59 -26.23
CA TRP A 660 35.45 13.63 -25.98
C TRP A 660 36.74 13.96 -26.74
N ARG A 661 36.63 14.59 -27.91
CA ARG A 661 37.78 14.86 -28.79
C ARG A 661 38.51 16.13 -28.37
N GLN A 662 37.76 17.12 -27.89
CA GLN A 662 38.30 18.29 -27.21
C GLN A 662 39.02 17.89 -25.92
N VAL A 663 38.47 16.96 -25.14
CA VAL A 663 39.13 16.38 -23.97
C VAL A 663 40.46 15.71 -24.35
N VAL A 664 40.49 14.96 -25.46
CA VAL A 664 41.73 14.37 -26.01
C VAL A 664 42.81 15.43 -26.30
N VAL A 665 42.46 16.66 -26.69
CA VAL A 665 43.44 17.75 -26.89
C VAL A 665 44.10 18.13 -25.57
N LEU A 666 43.32 18.32 -24.50
CA LEU A 666 43.85 18.66 -23.19
C LEU A 666 44.71 17.52 -22.64
N ARG A 667 44.22 16.27 -22.74
CA ARG A 667 44.96 15.08 -22.35
C ARG A 667 46.30 14.98 -23.09
N ALA A 668 46.32 15.23 -24.40
CA ALA A 668 47.55 15.20 -25.19
C ALA A 668 48.58 16.25 -24.74
N TYR A 669 48.14 17.48 -24.44
CA TYR A 669 49.04 18.51 -23.89
C TYR A 669 49.53 18.14 -22.49
N ALA A 670 48.72 17.50 -21.65
CA ALA A 670 49.17 16.98 -20.36
C ALA A 670 50.28 15.95 -20.50
N LYS A 671 50.10 14.96 -21.41
CA LYS A 671 51.14 13.95 -21.70
C LYS A 671 52.42 14.60 -22.21
N TYR A 672 52.30 15.61 -23.08
CA TYR A 672 53.46 16.37 -23.53
C TYR A 672 54.15 17.13 -22.39
N MET A 673 53.41 17.72 -21.44
CA MET A 673 53.99 18.36 -20.25
C MET A 673 54.78 17.37 -19.40
N THR A 674 54.28 16.15 -19.23
CA THR A 674 55.04 15.07 -18.58
C THR A 674 56.32 14.75 -19.34
N GLN A 675 56.26 14.67 -20.68
CA GLN A 675 57.44 14.46 -21.52
C GLN A 675 58.45 15.61 -21.44
N ALA A 676 57.98 16.85 -21.28
CA ALA A 676 58.80 18.04 -21.05
C ALA A 676 59.34 18.15 -19.61
N ASN A 677 59.13 17.11 -18.78
CA ASN A 677 59.58 17.01 -17.40
C ASN A 677 58.98 18.08 -16.47
N ALA A 678 57.71 18.43 -16.68
CA ALA A 678 56.96 19.29 -15.78
C ALA A 678 56.78 18.62 -14.40
N PRO A 679 56.84 19.36 -13.28
CA PRO A 679 56.85 18.80 -11.93
C PRO A 679 55.45 18.41 -11.39
N PHE A 680 54.46 18.20 -12.27
CA PHE A 680 53.07 17.95 -11.90
C PHE A 680 52.64 16.54 -12.31
N SER A 681 51.90 15.86 -11.43
CA SER A 681 51.27 14.57 -11.76
C SER A 681 50.06 14.77 -12.67
N GLN A 682 49.72 13.75 -13.46
CA GLN A 682 48.53 13.76 -14.30
C GLN A 682 47.25 14.04 -13.49
N ALA A 683 47.05 13.32 -12.38
CA ALA A 683 45.90 13.52 -11.49
C ALA A 683 45.77 14.98 -10.99
N TYR A 684 46.88 15.66 -10.73
CA TYR A 684 46.83 17.06 -10.31
C TYR A 684 46.48 18.01 -11.47
N VAL A 685 46.89 17.68 -12.70
CA VAL A 685 46.51 18.42 -13.91
C VAL A 685 45.02 18.24 -14.21
N GLU A 686 44.50 17.01 -14.09
CA GLU A 686 43.07 16.68 -14.25
C GLU A 686 42.23 17.48 -13.26
N ALA A 687 42.55 17.38 -11.96
CA ALA A 687 41.87 18.13 -10.90
C ALA A 687 41.95 19.66 -11.10
N THR A 688 43.05 20.16 -11.68
CA THR A 688 43.21 21.60 -12.00
C THR A 688 42.24 22.05 -13.07
N LEU A 689 42.06 21.26 -14.14
CA LEU A 689 41.11 21.58 -15.20
C LEU A 689 39.66 21.44 -14.73
N ALA A 690 39.35 20.39 -13.95
CA ALA A 690 38.02 20.18 -13.38
C ALA A 690 37.63 21.31 -12.40
N ALA A 691 38.57 21.82 -11.61
CA ALA A 691 38.33 22.99 -10.76
C ALA A 691 38.14 24.30 -11.53
N ASN A 692 38.54 24.35 -12.82
CA ASN A 692 38.51 25.57 -13.65
C ASN A 692 37.87 25.28 -15.03
N PRO A 693 36.58 24.87 -15.07
CA PRO A 693 35.93 24.36 -16.28
C PRO A 693 35.77 25.44 -17.37
N ALA A 694 35.55 26.70 -17.00
CA ALA A 694 35.48 27.82 -17.95
C ALA A 694 36.81 28.03 -18.67
N LEU A 695 37.93 28.07 -17.92
CA LEU A 695 39.27 28.15 -18.48
C LEU A 695 39.58 26.95 -19.39
N ALA A 696 39.22 25.72 -18.97
CA ALA A 696 39.40 24.53 -19.81
C ALA A 696 38.67 24.67 -21.16
N ARG A 697 37.44 25.21 -21.15
CA ARG A 697 36.69 25.52 -22.39
C ARG A 697 37.38 26.58 -23.23
N HIS A 698 37.78 27.71 -22.66
CA HIS A 698 38.46 28.77 -23.40
C HIS A 698 39.81 28.32 -23.99
N LEU A 699 40.58 27.49 -23.28
CA LEU A 699 41.81 26.89 -23.80
C LEU A 699 41.54 26.03 -25.05
N VAL A 700 40.49 25.19 -25.01
CA VAL A 700 40.07 24.40 -26.18
C VAL A 700 39.54 25.31 -27.28
N GLU A 701 38.77 26.34 -26.96
CA GLU A 701 38.23 27.29 -27.92
C GLU A 701 39.35 28.02 -28.67
N LEU A 702 40.37 28.49 -27.94
CA LEU A 702 41.58 29.07 -28.51
C LEU A 702 42.28 28.10 -29.46
N PHE A 703 42.40 26.84 -29.06
CA PHE A 703 42.96 25.79 -29.92
C PHE A 703 42.14 25.60 -31.20
N VAL A 704 40.81 25.51 -31.09
CA VAL A 704 39.91 25.32 -32.24
C VAL A 704 40.01 26.52 -33.18
N VAL A 705 39.88 27.74 -32.68
CA VAL A 705 39.97 28.98 -33.47
C VAL A 705 41.27 29.07 -34.25
N ARG A 706 42.40 28.66 -33.66
CA ARG A 706 43.72 28.73 -34.31
C ARG A 706 43.92 27.73 -35.44
N PHE A 707 43.23 26.59 -35.42
CA PHE A 707 43.57 25.46 -36.29
C PHE A 707 42.42 24.92 -37.15
N ASP A 708 41.18 25.34 -36.91
CA ASP A 708 40.02 24.95 -37.71
C ASP A 708 40.18 25.45 -39.16
N PRO A 709 40.32 24.54 -40.15
CA PRO A 709 40.53 24.93 -41.54
C PRO A 709 39.29 25.59 -42.17
N ASP A 710 38.10 25.35 -41.63
CA ASP A 710 36.82 25.82 -42.19
C ASP A 710 36.43 27.20 -41.67
N ASN A 711 37.08 27.68 -40.59
CA ASN A 711 36.75 28.95 -39.95
C ASN A 711 37.95 29.90 -39.89
N ARG A 712 38.38 30.40 -41.07
CA ARG A 712 39.61 31.20 -41.25
C ARG A 712 39.43 32.71 -41.18
N ASP A 713 38.20 33.20 -41.04
CA ASP A 713 37.95 34.63 -40.97
C ASP A 713 38.37 35.18 -39.60
N ASP A 714 39.18 36.25 -39.63
CA ASP A 714 39.67 36.97 -38.44
C ASP A 714 40.15 36.06 -37.29
N VAL A 715 40.95 35.03 -37.62
CA VAL A 715 41.49 34.08 -36.64
C VAL A 715 42.27 34.79 -35.54
N GLU A 716 43.10 35.76 -35.91
CA GLU A 716 43.95 36.47 -34.93
C GLU A 716 43.11 37.36 -34.00
N GLY A 717 42.12 38.10 -34.53
CA GLY A 717 41.23 38.94 -33.71
C GLY A 717 40.40 38.13 -32.73
N ARG A 718 39.82 37.01 -33.17
CA ARG A 718 39.09 36.09 -32.28
C ARG A 718 40.00 35.43 -31.25
N ALA A 719 41.18 34.99 -31.66
CA ALA A 719 42.16 34.40 -30.74
C ALA A 719 42.67 35.43 -29.71
N ASP A 720 42.82 36.70 -30.09
CA ASP A 720 43.17 37.80 -29.17
C ASP A 720 42.07 38.04 -28.13
N THR A 721 40.79 38.00 -28.52
CA THR A 721 39.67 38.08 -27.57
C THR A 721 39.72 36.93 -26.57
N ILE A 722 39.81 35.69 -27.03
CA ILE A 722 39.85 34.52 -26.14
C ILE A 722 41.10 34.54 -25.25
N ARG A 723 42.25 35.02 -25.75
CA ARG A 723 43.46 35.21 -24.92
C ARG A 723 43.22 36.24 -23.81
N ALA A 724 42.52 37.33 -24.10
CA ALA A 724 42.19 38.33 -23.09
C ALA A 724 41.30 37.72 -22.00
N ASP A 725 40.27 36.97 -22.40
CA ASP A 725 39.36 36.28 -21.48
C ASP A 725 40.10 35.24 -20.62
N ILE A 726 40.97 34.42 -21.22
CA ILE A 726 41.82 33.46 -20.49
C ILE A 726 42.72 34.17 -19.48
N ASN A 727 43.34 35.30 -19.85
CA ASN A 727 44.22 36.02 -18.93
C ASN A 727 43.44 36.64 -17.77
N GLU A 728 42.24 37.18 -18.01
CA GLU A 728 41.36 37.70 -16.97
C GLU A 728 40.91 36.60 -16.00
N GLU A 729 40.56 35.42 -16.51
CA GLU A 729 40.21 34.26 -15.69
C GLU A 729 41.41 33.69 -14.91
N LEU A 730 42.60 33.65 -15.52
CA LEU A 730 43.84 33.24 -14.85
C LEU A 730 44.16 34.12 -13.63
N ASP A 731 43.90 35.43 -13.71
CA ASP A 731 44.11 36.36 -12.59
C ASP A 731 43.19 36.06 -11.38
N GLN A 732 42.12 35.27 -11.58
CA GLN A 732 41.20 34.84 -10.53
C GLN A 732 41.58 33.49 -9.90
N VAL A 733 42.57 32.76 -10.45
CA VAL A 733 43.00 31.45 -9.95
C VAL A 733 43.78 31.60 -8.65
N VAL A 734 43.22 31.07 -7.55
CA VAL A 734 43.78 31.24 -6.19
C VAL A 734 45.06 30.42 -5.98
N SER A 735 45.15 29.22 -6.57
CA SER A 735 46.31 28.34 -6.41
C SER A 735 47.41 28.68 -7.41
N LEU A 736 48.60 29.03 -6.91
CA LEU A 736 49.78 29.31 -7.73
C LEU A 736 50.16 28.13 -8.63
N ASP A 737 50.03 26.89 -8.13
CA ASP A 737 50.36 25.71 -8.93
C ASP A 737 49.31 25.47 -10.03
N GLN A 738 48.03 25.76 -9.78
CA GLN A 738 46.97 25.70 -10.79
C GLN A 738 47.19 26.75 -11.88
N ASP A 739 47.47 28.00 -11.49
CA ASP A 739 47.81 29.08 -12.43
C ASP A 739 48.99 28.68 -13.33
N ARG A 740 50.05 28.10 -12.74
CA ARG A 740 51.21 27.60 -13.50
C ARG A 740 50.84 26.49 -14.49
N ILE A 741 49.93 25.57 -14.15
CA ILE A 741 49.47 24.53 -15.06
C ILE A 741 48.66 25.13 -16.21
N LEU A 742 47.72 26.01 -15.91
CA LEU A 742 46.83 26.63 -16.91
C LEU A 742 47.62 27.55 -17.87
N ARG A 743 48.59 28.32 -17.35
CA ARG A 743 49.51 29.11 -18.19
C ARG A 743 50.38 28.24 -19.10
N ARG A 744 50.77 27.03 -18.68
CA ARG A 744 51.47 26.09 -19.58
C ARG A 744 50.59 25.59 -20.69
N TYR A 745 49.32 25.28 -20.43
CA TYR A 745 48.39 24.93 -21.49
C TYR A 745 48.30 26.06 -22.53
N LEU A 746 48.15 27.30 -22.07
CA LEU A 746 48.13 28.48 -22.94
C LEU A 746 49.41 28.56 -23.78
N ASN A 747 50.59 28.49 -23.14
CA ASN A 747 51.89 28.54 -23.84
C ASN A 747 52.06 27.41 -24.87
N LEU A 748 51.61 26.18 -24.57
CA LEU A 748 51.69 25.04 -25.50
C LEU A 748 50.76 25.20 -26.70
N ILE A 749 49.53 25.69 -26.47
CA ILE A 749 48.59 26.00 -27.56
C ILE A 749 49.16 27.09 -28.46
N GLU A 750 49.76 28.14 -27.88
CA GLU A 750 50.38 29.23 -28.62
C GLU A 750 51.63 28.80 -29.40
N ALA A 751 52.45 27.92 -28.82
CA ALA A 751 53.62 27.35 -29.46
C ALA A 751 53.28 26.31 -30.54
N THR A 752 52.02 25.86 -30.64
CA THR A 752 51.59 24.93 -31.67
C THR A 752 51.50 25.64 -33.04
N LEU A 753 52.13 25.05 -34.05
CA LEU A 753 52.20 25.57 -35.41
C LEU A 753 51.18 24.93 -36.35
N ARG A 754 50.84 23.66 -36.13
CA ARG A 754 49.83 22.92 -36.90
C ARG A 754 49.47 21.62 -36.19
N THR A 755 48.29 21.11 -36.50
CA THR A 755 47.77 19.83 -36.00
C THR A 755 47.08 19.05 -37.13
N ASN A 756 46.98 17.72 -36.97
CA ASN A 756 46.13 16.89 -37.82
C ASN A 756 44.70 16.75 -37.27
N PHE A 757 44.37 17.40 -36.15
CA PHE A 757 43.09 17.25 -35.45
C PHE A 757 41.90 17.30 -36.42
N PHE A 758 41.79 18.31 -37.28
CA PHE A 758 40.67 18.47 -38.24
C PHE A 758 40.76 17.60 -39.50
N GLN A 759 41.76 16.72 -39.63
CA GLN A 759 41.88 15.85 -40.80
C GLN A 759 41.08 14.56 -40.61
N PRO A 760 40.15 14.22 -41.52
CA PRO A 760 39.47 12.93 -41.47
C PRO A 760 40.44 11.78 -41.78
N ALA A 761 40.09 10.60 -41.29
CA ALA A 761 40.66 9.32 -41.70
C ALA A 761 40.06 8.88 -43.05
N GLU A 762 40.47 7.70 -43.55
CA GLU A 762 40.04 7.19 -44.87
C GLU A 762 38.55 6.86 -44.93
N ASP A 763 37.94 6.53 -43.79
CA ASP A 763 36.52 6.23 -43.59
C ASP A 763 35.66 7.49 -43.38
N GLY A 764 36.27 8.67 -43.30
CA GLY A 764 35.59 9.94 -43.02
C GLY A 764 35.46 10.27 -41.53
N GLU A 765 35.81 9.34 -40.63
CA GLU A 765 35.78 9.55 -39.19
C GLU A 765 37.03 10.30 -38.71
N PRO A 766 37.04 10.86 -37.49
CA PRO A 766 38.24 11.40 -36.89
C PRO A 766 39.35 10.35 -36.78
N LYS A 767 40.60 10.75 -37.02
CA LYS A 767 41.77 9.87 -36.82
C LYS A 767 41.86 9.43 -35.36
N SER A 768 42.25 8.17 -35.13
CA SER A 768 42.50 7.57 -33.80
C SER A 768 43.74 8.12 -33.09
N TYR A 769 44.40 9.12 -33.66
CA TYR A 769 45.57 9.79 -33.12
C TYR A 769 45.56 11.27 -33.53
N VAL A 770 46.06 12.11 -32.62
CA VAL A 770 46.30 13.55 -32.86
C VAL A 770 47.80 13.81 -32.83
N SER A 771 48.25 14.81 -33.58
CA SER A 771 49.65 15.18 -33.71
C SER A 771 49.79 16.69 -33.67
N PHE A 772 50.73 17.18 -32.87
CA PHE A 772 51.02 18.60 -32.67
C PHE A 772 52.44 18.90 -33.10
N LYS A 773 52.61 19.89 -33.99
CA LYS A 773 53.93 20.40 -34.35
C LYS A 773 54.20 21.67 -33.55
N PHE A 774 55.16 21.62 -32.64
CA PHE A 774 55.54 22.75 -31.79
C PHE A 774 56.69 23.57 -32.37
N ASP A 775 56.67 24.87 -32.11
CA ASP A 775 57.85 25.72 -32.05
C ASP A 775 58.51 25.59 -30.67
N SER A 776 59.46 24.66 -30.55
CA SER A 776 60.14 24.37 -29.29
C SER A 776 60.86 25.59 -28.68
N GLN A 777 61.20 26.62 -29.48
CA GLN A 777 61.82 27.84 -28.96
C GLN A 777 60.84 28.72 -28.18
N MET A 778 59.54 28.60 -28.46
CA MET A 778 58.46 29.36 -27.81
C MET A 778 57.95 28.69 -26.51
N ILE A 779 58.38 27.45 -26.23
CA ILE A 779 57.98 26.72 -25.04
C ILE A 779 58.88 27.14 -23.88
N ASP A 780 58.32 27.79 -22.87
CA ASP A 780 59.12 28.44 -21.81
C ASP A 780 60.00 27.45 -21.05
N GLU A 781 59.43 26.34 -20.58
CA GLU A 781 60.07 25.42 -19.63
C GLU A 781 60.70 24.17 -20.25
N LEU A 782 60.93 24.15 -21.56
CA LEU A 782 61.62 23.05 -22.21
C LEU A 782 63.12 23.04 -21.84
N PRO A 783 63.75 21.89 -21.51
CA PRO A 783 65.18 21.85 -21.17
C PRO A 783 66.08 22.22 -22.35
N ASP A 784 67.21 22.89 -22.05
CA ASP A 784 68.24 23.16 -23.05
C ASP A 784 69.07 21.90 -23.39
N PRO A 785 69.51 21.72 -24.65
CA PRO A 785 69.21 22.57 -25.81
C PRO A 785 67.82 22.29 -26.41
N LYS A 786 67.00 23.34 -26.57
CA LYS A 786 65.68 23.22 -27.20
C LYS A 786 65.83 22.83 -28.69
N PRO A 787 65.11 21.80 -29.18
CA PRO A 787 65.07 21.47 -30.60
C PRO A 787 64.60 22.67 -31.45
N TRP A 788 64.80 22.62 -32.76
CA TRP A 788 64.15 23.58 -33.65
C TRP A 788 62.64 23.35 -33.68
N ARG A 789 62.19 22.10 -33.81
CA ARG A 789 60.76 21.72 -33.81
C ARG A 789 60.55 20.36 -33.18
N GLU A 790 59.39 20.18 -32.59
CA GLU A 790 58.92 18.90 -32.07
C GLU A 790 57.60 18.52 -32.74
N ILE A 791 57.44 17.25 -33.06
CA ILE A 791 56.17 16.68 -33.50
C ILE A 791 55.79 15.62 -32.49
N PHE A 792 54.84 15.96 -31.62
CA PHE A 792 54.27 15.04 -30.65
C PHE A 792 53.05 14.36 -31.26
N VAL A 793 52.90 13.06 -31.06
CA VAL A 793 51.78 12.24 -31.52
C VAL A 793 51.18 11.54 -30.31
N TYR A 794 49.88 11.68 -30.15
CA TYR A 794 49.12 11.13 -29.04
C TYR A 794 47.96 10.28 -29.56
N SER A 795 47.77 9.12 -28.93
CA SER A 795 46.68 8.17 -29.14
C SER A 795 46.46 7.41 -27.84
N ALA A 796 45.23 6.94 -27.60
CA ALA A 796 44.91 6.09 -26.45
C ALA A 796 45.75 4.80 -26.38
N ARG A 797 46.40 4.42 -27.50
CA ARG A 797 47.22 3.21 -27.61
C ARG A 797 48.72 3.46 -27.59
N PHE A 798 49.18 4.67 -27.89
CA PHE A 798 50.60 4.99 -27.98
C PHE A 798 50.87 6.50 -27.94
N GLU A 799 52.08 6.85 -27.50
CA GLU A 799 52.63 8.20 -27.56
C GLU A 799 53.93 8.18 -28.35
N ALA A 800 54.22 9.23 -29.11
CA ALA A 800 55.47 9.33 -29.86
C ALA A 800 55.94 10.78 -30.03
N VAL A 801 57.24 10.98 -30.15
CA VAL A 801 57.82 12.30 -30.40
C VAL A 801 58.89 12.23 -31.49
N HIS A 802 58.90 13.23 -32.36
CA HIS A 802 59.95 13.43 -33.36
C HIS A 802 60.63 14.79 -33.17
N LEU A 803 61.87 14.76 -32.68
CA LEU A 803 62.69 15.95 -32.44
C LEU A 803 63.47 16.36 -33.69
N ARG A 804 63.49 17.66 -34.00
CA ARG A 804 64.24 18.20 -35.15
C ARG A 804 65.22 19.28 -34.70
N GLY A 805 66.50 19.10 -34.99
CA GLY A 805 67.54 20.13 -34.78
C GLY A 805 67.61 21.22 -35.86
N GLY A 806 66.88 21.09 -36.97
CA GLY A 806 66.89 22.07 -38.05
C GLY A 806 65.95 21.77 -39.24
N PRO A 807 66.02 22.58 -40.32
CA PRO A 807 65.15 22.49 -41.51
C PRO A 807 65.17 21.15 -42.23
N VAL A 808 66.26 20.38 -42.07
CA VAL A 808 66.41 19.02 -42.57
C VAL A 808 66.66 18.10 -41.38
N ALA A 809 65.84 17.07 -41.22
CA ALA A 809 66.01 16.02 -40.21
C ALA A 809 66.14 14.65 -40.90
N ARG A 810 66.98 13.77 -40.36
CA ARG A 810 67.12 12.37 -40.80
C ARG A 810 66.61 11.46 -39.69
N GLY A 811 65.70 10.54 -40.01
CA GLY A 811 65.03 9.66 -39.04
C GLY A 811 63.52 9.92 -38.97
N GLY A 812 62.79 9.01 -38.34
CA GLY A 812 61.34 9.06 -38.13
C GLY A 812 60.99 8.33 -36.83
N ILE A 813 59.69 8.30 -36.49
CA ILE A 813 59.19 7.64 -35.28
C ILE A 813 59.42 6.12 -35.37
N ARG A 814 59.85 5.48 -34.29
CA ARG A 814 60.08 4.03 -34.24
C ARG A 814 59.41 3.41 -33.04
N TRP A 815 58.94 2.18 -33.20
CA TRP A 815 58.37 1.48 -32.06
C TRP A 815 59.48 1.07 -31.06
N SER A 816 59.19 1.18 -29.77
CA SER A 816 60.08 0.94 -28.65
C SER A 816 59.48 -0.15 -27.77
N ASP A 817 60.21 -1.25 -27.57
CA ASP A 817 59.77 -2.34 -26.68
C ASP A 817 59.93 -1.98 -25.19
N ARG A 818 60.44 -0.78 -24.89
CA ARG A 818 60.64 -0.27 -23.53
C ARG A 818 59.50 0.66 -23.18
N ARG A 819 58.74 0.30 -22.14
CA ARG A 819 57.52 1.00 -21.71
C ARG A 819 57.73 2.48 -21.33
N GLU A 820 58.95 2.89 -20.99
CA GLU A 820 59.28 4.25 -20.53
C GLU A 820 60.23 5.02 -21.49
N ASP A 821 60.53 4.48 -22.68
CA ASP A 821 61.52 5.06 -23.63
C ASP A 821 60.81 5.54 -24.91
N PHE A 822 60.77 6.86 -25.13
CA PHE A 822 60.25 7.49 -26.35
C PHE A 822 61.31 7.45 -27.46
N ARG A 823 61.01 6.84 -28.63
CA ARG A 823 62.00 6.63 -29.72
C ARG A 823 61.56 7.04 -31.12
#